data_AF-A0A329SH77-F1
#
_entry.id   AF-A0A329SH77-F1
#
_cell.length_a   1.000
_cell.length_b   1.000
_cell.length_c   1.000
_cell.angle_alpha   90.00
_cell.angle_beta   90.00
_cell.angle_gamma   90.00
#
_symmetry.space_group_name_H-M   'P 1'
#
loop_
_entity.id
_entity.type
_entity.pdbx_description
1 polymer ?
#
loop_
_entity_poly.entity_id
_entity_poly.type
_entity_poly.pdbx_seq_one_letter_code
_entity_poly.pdbx_strand_id
1 'polypeptide(L)'
;MDQETNTNGALLAPSPTPFYRRASSPKLVSGTSSQALNLRRRKIEIEVVDKGPKGPTWQFPGFGTSEHVLVPQSELADIQLELDKPRSFLGELPATAICGNDILSSVLYSASSVAAKSGKLMPIPLIMVSTVLFSFRFIYEEVVTAIPMNGGTYNALLNTTSKRTAAVAACLSILSYVATGVVSATSGVRYLNNQVEIPIVGCTIILLGAFALLSALGTAESSRVAVVIFLHHIVVLSILFVSCIVYGVQHSHIFTNNMHTELPEVDFAGSILDGNVFTSIFFGFGASMLGITGFESSSNYVEEQAPGVFRKTLRNMWALVTFFNIGLGAGILAVLPLGGDDGIYTHGDALLAKVGHVAVGSWFETWVCIDAFVVLSGAVLTSYVGICGLVQRLSSDRVLPAFLANKNKLRGTNHNIIGIYFLLASSLVLILNADASTINGVYTYAFLGLMAMFSCACMLLKGKRSEIPRDIHASWTVVIVGFLLVVVGIFANLLGDPSVLMYFAIYFIVVMLVIFIMFERVTILRVVLVFLQSVAPSRMGKEIIIGMVDDGTPEVEHTGARGGRTIARTIVSIRNAPIVFFCKVPDLTIINKAIIYVRRNEQTHTLRIVHVFADEEAGAPVLAAFREMAALFDSMYPKIRVDFVSVHGEFGPTMIEWLSRSMNVPRNMMFITQPDILSAERVSMAGMRLETAATKRFDVSTSSQSPPVHFLLNLQKQFRHRRRYDLSSCIVGLLGIALMLVENEIAERNDEMPSKSELVVLILKIFVLVSTVLLDVLLVLRYRCDGHVNQLQSAVPSRRAKFSLWRPMLLLLELIACSFHIPPGLSGKFEFVQLHGNLSREDNSVCQSLQREIETVKIGESCYLLYQYPVEVLGVFMVARLYLLSRFVRSSSALHSPWISLVGSLNGVDAMKPFFHFKTIFKLHPLNILLPLIALITLLTAAIVRVLERPVQAAFDSYWKSVWFTITTLSGTGLGDYFPVTYLGRAFSVVGGMFCGVLIVALVQSLFFNFLDLSPSETKVKYLIELEWWEKATRQNSAKLLQAAWRAGILRRGYDLGDQRRLFSMMRAARSLRMNKPTIELSVEDQVAEMEATILAEVERMEAQKLEILQRIQVKATQFATLKQTLELNQRTS
;
A
#
# COMPACT_ATOMS: atom_id res chain seq x y z
N MET A 1 -21.26 -30.71 -58.19
CA MET A 1 -22.67 -31.11 -58.29
C MET A 1 -23.46 -29.83 -58.19
N ASP A 2 -23.47 -29.05 -59.27
CA ASP A 2 -24.37 -29.22 -60.43
C ASP A 2 -25.81 -28.93 -59.96
N GLN A 3 -26.58 -28.00 -60.53
CA GLN A 3 -26.56 -27.47 -61.89
C GLN A 3 -27.53 -26.26 -61.98
N GLU A 4 -27.17 -25.32 -62.87
CA GLU A 4 -28.04 -24.61 -63.86
C GLU A 4 -29.22 -23.71 -63.41
N THR A 5 -29.51 -22.54 -64.02
CA THR A 5 -29.21 -22.02 -65.38
C THR A 5 -29.46 -20.50 -65.46
N ASN A 6 -28.66 -19.83 -66.32
CA ASN A 6 -28.98 -18.71 -67.24
C ASN A 6 -29.47 -17.36 -66.69
N THR A 7 -29.10 -16.17 -67.19
CA THR A 7 -28.30 -15.73 -68.34
C THR A 7 -28.07 -14.20 -68.24
N ASN A 8 -26.92 -13.75 -68.75
CA ASN A 8 -26.64 -12.48 -69.47
C ASN A 8 -26.75 -11.11 -68.79
N GLY A 9 -25.63 -10.36 -68.86
CA GLY A 9 -25.62 -9.09 -69.60
C GLY A 9 -25.36 -7.78 -68.84
N ALA A 10 -24.07 -7.48 -68.65
CA ALA A 10 -23.39 -6.21 -68.92
C ALA A 10 -23.83 -4.83 -68.32
N LEU A 11 -22.78 -4.11 -67.87
CA LEU A 11 -22.50 -2.65 -67.96
C LEU A 11 -22.96 -1.67 -66.85
N LEU A 12 -21.93 -1.17 -66.13
CA LEU A 12 -21.60 0.23 -65.75
C LEU A 12 -22.73 1.24 -65.38
N ALA A 13 -22.73 1.63 -64.08
CA ALA A 13 -22.92 2.95 -63.40
C ALA A 13 -23.62 4.16 -64.10
N PRO A 14 -24.07 5.26 -63.41
CA PRO A 14 -24.25 5.56 -61.96
C PRO A 14 -25.56 6.35 -61.56
N SER A 15 -25.80 6.51 -60.24
CA SER A 15 -26.54 7.61 -59.53
C SER A 15 -28.09 7.74 -59.69
N PRO A 16 -28.82 8.62 -58.94
CA PRO A 16 -28.61 9.28 -57.63
C PRO A 16 -29.82 9.15 -56.65
N THR A 17 -29.66 9.71 -55.44
CA THR A 17 -30.65 9.95 -54.35
C THR A 17 -32.04 10.46 -54.77
N PRO A 18 -33.10 10.27 -53.93
CA PRO A 18 -33.59 11.39 -53.11
C PRO A 18 -34.18 11.04 -51.73
N PHE A 19 -34.15 12.05 -50.84
CA PHE A 19 -35.11 12.44 -49.78
C PHE A 19 -36.33 11.53 -49.49
N TYR A 20 -36.69 11.32 -48.21
CA TYR A 20 -37.97 11.82 -47.63
C TYR A 20 -38.21 11.52 -46.13
N ARG A 21 -38.79 12.53 -45.47
CA ARG A 21 -39.83 12.55 -44.40
C ARG A 21 -39.59 11.94 -43.01
N ARG A 22 -39.47 12.89 -42.06
CA ARG A 22 -39.94 12.84 -40.67
C ARG A 22 -41.46 12.57 -40.64
N ALA A 23 -41.89 11.45 -40.07
CA ALA A 23 -43.29 11.12 -39.81
C ALA A 23 -43.60 11.29 -38.31
N SER A 24 -44.68 12.05 -38.06
CA SER A 24 -45.26 12.40 -36.78
C SER A 24 -45.88 11.20 -36.04
N SER A 25 -45.77 11.25 -34.72
CA SER A 25 -46.34 10.33 -33.72
C SER A 25 -47.86 10.16 -33.83
N PRO A 26 -48.41 8.94 -33.66
CA PRO A 26 -49.82 8.77 -33.35
C PRO A 26 -50.08 8.93 -31.84
N LYS A 27 -51.23 9.55 -31.53
CA LYS A 27 -51.77 9.82 -30.20
C LYS A 27 -52.02 8.52 -29.43
N LEU A 28 -51.65 8.55 -28.14
CA LEU A 28 -51.92 7.49 -27.15
C LEU A 28 -53.44 7.44 -26.83
N VAL A 29 -54.05 6.27 -27.01
CA VAL A 29 -55.41 5.96 -26.53
C VAL A 29 -55.33 5.51 -25.08
N SER A 30 -56.18 6.09 -24.24
CA SER A 30 -56.35 5.78 -22.82
C SER A 30 -57.13 4.48 -22.60
N GLY A 31 -56.64 3.62 -21.70
CA GLY A 31 -57.49 2.68 -20.96
C GLY A 31 -56.88 1.30 -20.76
N THR A 32 -56.31 1.02 -19.58
CA THR A 32 -56.93 0.19 -18.52
C THR A 32 -55.89 -0.19 -17.45
N SER A 33 -56.42 -0.38 -16.25
CA SER A 33 -55.77 -0.39 -14.95
C SER A 33 -54.86 -1.59 -14.68
N SER A 34 -53.63 -1.30 -14.26
CA SER A 34 -52.90 -2.14 -13.30
C SER A 34 -52.24 -1.21 -12.28
N GLN A 35 -52.62 -1.33 -11.01
CA GLN A 35 -52.04 -0.60 -9.88
C GLN A 35 -50.53 -0.90 -9.77
N ALA A 36 -49.70 -0.11 -10.42
CA ALA A 36 -48.27 -0.05 -10.15
C ALA A 36 -48.04 0.93 -9.00
N LEU A 37 -47.37 0.45 -7.94
CA LEU A 37 -46.87 1.26 -6.84
C LEU A 37 -46.20 2.53 -7.37
N ASN A 38 -46.68 3.69 -6.92
CA ASN A 38 -46.10 5.01 -7.16
C ASN A 38 -44.70 5.12 -6.53
N LEU A 39 -43.69 4.51 -7.16
CA LEU A 39 -42.30 4.93 -7.03
C LEU A 39 -42.20 6.29 -7.72
N ARG A 40 -42.04 7.37 -6.94
CA ARG A 40 -41.66 8.69 -7.46
C ARG A 40 -40.31 8.57 -8.20
N ARG A 41 -40.32 8.25 -9.49
CA ARG A 41 -39.18 8.43 -10.38
C ARG A 41 -38.99 9.93 -10.56
N ARG A 42 -38.03 10.52 -9.85
CA ARG A 42 -37.55 11.87 -10.15
C ARG A 42 -36.61 11.75 -11.34
N LYS A 43 -37.04 12.23 -12.51
CA LYS A 43 -36.18 12.43 -13.68
C LYS A 43 -35.50 13.78 -13.49
N ILE A 44 -34.18 13.80 -13.37
CA ILE A 44 -33.38 15.03 -13.38
C ILE A 44 -32.74 15.07 -14.76
N GLU A 45 -33.18 16.00 -15.61
CA GLU A 45 -32.52 16.29 -16.88
C GLU A 45 -31.47 17.38 -16.60
N ILE A 46 -30.20 17.02 -16.69
CA ILE A 46 -29.07 17.95 -16.49
C ILE A 46 -28.56 18.29 -17.87
N GLU A 47 -28.81 19.52 -18.32
CA GLU A 47 -28.21 20.06 -19.54
C GLU A 47 -26.77 20.50 -19.22
N VAL A 48 -25.78 19.78 -19.76
CA VAL A 48 -24.36 20.08 -19.56
C VAL A 48 -23.92 21.03 -20.68
N VAL A 49 -23.75 22.31 -20.36
CA VAL A 49 -23.23 23.34 -21.29
C VAL A 49 -21.75 23.59 -20.98
N ASP A 50 -20.86 23.02 -21.80
CA ASP A 50 -19.42 23.06 -21.57
C ASP A 50 -18.78 24.38 -22.06
N LYS A 51 -18.47 25.28 -21.10
CA LYS A 51 -17.66 26.50 -21.32
C LYS A 51 -16.42 26.56 -20.41
N GLY A 52 -15.99 25.44 -19.83
CA GLY A 52 -14.86 25.41 -18.88
C GLY A 52 -13.51 25.75 -19.52
N PRO A 53 -12.61 26.46 -18.81
CA PRO A 53 -11.28 26.80 -19.33
C PRO A 53 -10.44 25.54 -19.57
N LYS A 54 -9.92 25.41 -20.79
CA LYS A 54 -9.00 24.33 -21.20
C LYS A 54 -7.66 24.53 -20.48
N GLY A 55 -7.48 23.82 -19.37
CA GLY A 55 -6.15 23.68 -18.75
C GLY A 55 -5.19 22.95 -19.70
N PRO A 56 -3.87 22.98 -19.42
CA PRO A 56 -2.90 22.37 -20.31
C PRO A 56 -3.14 20.86 -20.46
N THR A 57 -2.96 20.34 -21.67
CA THR A 57 -3.17 18.93 -22.09
C THR A 57 -2.52 17.88 -21.17
N TRP A 58 -1.42 18.21 -20.48
CA TRP A 58 -0.76 17.32 -19.51
C TRP A 58 -1.44 17.30 -18.12
N GLN A 59 -2.37 18.21 -17.86
CA GLN A 59 -3.25 18.24 -16.70
C GLN A 59 -4.67 17.79 -17.03
N PHE A 60 -5.17 18.14 -18.22
CA PHE A 60 -6.51 17.84 -18.70
C PHE A 60 -6.46 16.98 -19.97
N PRO A 61 -6.94 15.72 -19.94
CA PRO A 61 -6.82 14.77 -21.06
C PRO A 61 -7.80 15.00 -22.22
N GLY A 62 -8.72 15.97 -22.11
CA GLY A 62 -9.81 16.15 -23.05
C GLY A 62 -11.05 15.32 -22.69
N PHE A 63 -12.10 15.47 -23.50
CA PHE A 63 -13.37 14.78 -23.32
C PHE A 63 -13.38 13.38 -23.94
N GLY A 64 -14.22 12.52 -23.38
CA GLY A 64 -14.41 11.13 -23.79
C GLY A 64 -15.10 10.97 -25.14
N THR A 65 -14.84 9.85 -25.82
CA THR A 65 -15.51 9.46 -27.06
C THR A 65 -16.41 8.24 -26.86
N SER A 66 -17.42 8.08 -27.74
CA SER A 66 -18.25 6.88 -27.80
C SER A 66 -18.05 6.19 -29.14
N GLU A 67 -17.57 4.94 -29.09
CA GLU A 67 -17.25 4.13 -30.27
C GLU A 67 -18.05 2.82 -30.28
N HIS A 68 -18.45 2.40 -31.47
CA HIS A 68 -19.11 1.11 -31.69
C HIS A 68 -18.22 0.27 -32.60
N VAL A 69 -17.78 -0.88 -32.10
CA VAL A 69 -16.75 -1.71 -32.73
C VAL A 69 -17.38 -3.02 -33.18
N LEU A 70 -17.28 -3.29 -34.48
CA LEU A 70 -17.62 -4.58 -35.09
C LEU A 70 -16.37 -5.45 -35.13
N VAL A 71 -16.43 -6.63 -34.54
CA VAL A 71 -15.30 -7.54 -34.44
C VAL A 71 -15.26 -8.46 -35.66
N PRO A 72 -14.16 -8.49 -36.45
CA PRO A 72 -14.03 -9.42 -37.56
C PRO A 72 -13.97 -10.86 -37.05
N GLN A 73 -14.88 -11.73 -37.52
CA GLN A 73 -14.89 -13.14 -37.09
C GLN A 73 -13.64 -13.92 -37.51
N SER A 74 -12.98 -13.52 -38.61
CA SER A 74 -11.72 -14.14 -39.05
C SER A 74 -10.59 -13.92 -38.05
N GLU A 75 -10.44 -12.72 -37.49
CA GLU A 75 -9.41 -12.42 -36.49
C GLU A 75 -9.68 -13.14 -35.17
N LEU A 76 -10.94 -13.26 -34.76
CA LEU A 76 -11.34 -14.06 -33.61
C LEU A 76 -11.00 -15.54 -33.80
N ALA A 77 -11.22 -16.09 -35.00
CA ALA A 77 -10.87 -17.47 -35.33
C ALA A 77 -9.35 -17.69 -35.33
N ASP A 78 -8.56 -16.75 -35.86
CA ASP A 78 -7.10 -16.82 -35.83
C ASP A 78 -6.55 -16.78 -34.39
N ILE A 79 -7.13 -15.91 -33.54
CA ILE A 79 -6.77 -15.84 -32.11
C ILE A 79 -7.20 -17.09 -31.38
N GLN A 80 -8.39 -17.65 -31.66
CA GLN A 80 -8.83 -18.91 -31.10
C GLN A 80 -7.86 -20.04 -31.49
N LEU A 81 -7.45 -20.11 -32.76
CA LEU A 81 -6.47 -21.09 -33.24
C LEU A 81 -5.10 -20.90 -32.58
N GLU A 82 -4.70 -19.66 -32.27
CA GLU A 82 -3.48 -19.38 -31.51
C GLU A 82 -3.60 -19.79 -30.03
N LEU A 83 -4.75 -19.57 -29.40
CA LEU A 83 -5.04 -19.97 -28.02
C LEU A 83 -5.16 -21.50 -27.87
N ASP A 84 -5.65 -22.18 -28.92
CA ASP A 84 -5.79 -23.63 -28.98
C ASP A 84 -4.48 -24.36 -29.33
N LYS A 85 -3.41 -23.63 -29.69
CA LYS A 85 -2.08 -24.24 -29.87
C LYS A 85 -1.65 -24.91 -28.57
N PRO A 86 -1.28 -26.21 -28.60
CA PRO A 86 -0.88 -26.94 -27.41
C PRO A 86 0.36 -26.28 -26.80
N ARG A 87 0.22 -25.74 -25.59
CA ARG A 87 1.35 -25.23 -24.81
C ARG A 87 2.05 -26.41 -24.14
N SER A 88 3.38 -26.43 -24.19
CA SER A 88 4.17 -27.39 -23.43
C SER A 88 4.16 -26.99 -21.95
N PHE A 89 3.32 -27.63 -21.15
CA PHE A 89 3.29 -27.44 -19.71
C PHE A 89 4.34 -28.29 -19.00
N LEU A 90 4.84 -27.81 -17.87
CA LEU A 90 5.70 -28.58 -16.98
C LEU A 90 4.87 -29.67 -16.29
N GLY A 91 5.34 -30.91 -16.43
CA GLY A 91 4.83 -32.04 -15.66
C GLY A 91 5.26 -31.98 -14.18
N GLU A 92 4.79 -32.95 -13.39
CA GLU A 92 5.02 -33.00 -11.94
C GLU A 92 6.50 -33.03 -11.55
N LEU A 93 7.31 -33.89 -12.20
CA LEU A 93 8.72 -34.05 -11.86
C LEU A 93 9.56 -32.82 -12.25
N PRO A 94 9.49 -32.27 -13.49
CA PRO A 94 10.20 -31.04 -13.82
C PRO A 94 9.79 -29.84 -12.95
N ALA A 95 8.49 -29.68 -12.66
CA ALA A 95 8.02 -28.62 -11.79
C ALA A 95 8.53 -28.77 -10.35
N THR A 96 8.58 -30.01 -9.84
CA THR A 96 9.14 -30.31 -8.52
C THR A 96 10.65 -30.08 -8.50
N ALA A 97 11.39 -30.46 -9.54
CA ALA A 97 12.84 -30.37 -9.56
C ALA A 97 13.36 -28.92 -9.56
N ILE A 98 12.69 -27.99 -10.25
CA ILE A 98 13.09 -26.57 -10.27
C ILE A 98 13.09 -25.99 -8.86
N CYS A 99 11.97 -26.07 -8.13
CA CYS A 99 11.94 -25.64 -6.73
C CYS A 99 12.64 -26.60 -5.76
N GLY A 100 12.71 -27.87 -6.12
CA GLY A 100 13.32 -28.94 -5.34
C GLY A 100 14.82 -28.72 -5.14
N ASN A 101 15.53 -28.28 -6.18
CA ASN A 101 16.95 -27.93 -6.08
C ASN A 101 17.20 -26.80 -5.08
N ASP A 102 16.30 -25.82 -5.02
CA ASP A 102 16.38 -24.70 -4.07
C ASP A 102 16.13 -25.19 -2.64
N ILE A 103 14.94 -25.75 -2.38
CA ILE A 103 14.55 -26.14 -1.02
C ILE A 103 15.37 -27.29 -0.44
N LEU A 104 15.75 -28.28 -1.26
CA LEU A 104 16.47 -29.45 -0.77
C LEU A 104 17.95 -29.15 -0.54
N SER A 105 18.53 -28.22 -1.31
CA SER A 105 19.89 -27.72 -1.06
C SER A 105 20.02 -26.95 0.26
N SER A 106 18.91 -26.47 0.83
CA SER A 106 18.94 -25.66 2.05
C SER A 106 19.56 -26.38 3.26
N VAL A 107 19.48 -27.71 3.30
CA VAL A 107 20.09 -28.53 4.36
C VAL A 107 21.60 -28.33 4.45
N LEU A 108 22.27 -27.99 3.34
CA LEU A 108 23.71 -27.79 3.24
C LEU A 108 24.21 -26.59 4.07
N TYR A 109 23.36 -25.58 4.31
CA TYR A 109 23.69 -24.41 5.12
C TYR A 109 22.81 -24.24 6.36
N SER A 110 21.60 -24.80 6.39
CA SER A 110 20.73 -24.73 7.55
C SER A 110 21.19 -25.66 8.67
N ALA A 111 21.77 -26.83 8.34
CA ALA A 111 22.18 -27.82 9.35
C ALA A 111 23.20 -27.26 10.34
N SER A 112 24.24 -26.56 9.85
CA SER A 112 25.26 -25.94 10.70
C SER A 112 24.69 -24.79 11.55
N SER A 113 23.82 -23.96 10.97
CA SER A 113 23.16 -22.86 11.68
C SER A 113 22.27 -23.35 12.84
N VAL A 114 21.54 -24.45 12.63
CA VAL A 114 20.67 -25.04 13.67
C VAL A 114 21.51 -25.71 14.76
N ALA A 115 22.55 -26.43 14.37
CA ALA A 115 23.46 -27.05 15.34
C ALA A 115 24.12 -25.98 16.23
N ALA A 116 24.60 -24.88 15.66
CA ALA A 116 25.24 -23.79 16.42
C ALA A 116 24.32 -23.15 17.47
N LYS A 117 23.00 -23.07 17.21
CA LYS A 117 22.03 -22.42 18.11
C LYS A 117 21.27 -23.39 19.03
N SER A 118 21.18 -24.67 18.68
CA SER A 118 20.37 -25.67 19.40
C SER A 118 21.17 -26.84 19.96
N GLY A 119 22.42 -27.01 19.53
CA GLY A 119 23.31 -28.10 19.93
C GLY A 119 22.62 -29.47 19.78
N LYS A 120 22.64 -30.25 20.86
CA LYS A 120 22.01 -31.58 20.93
C LYS A 120 20.50 -31.60 20.68
N LEU A 121 19.81 -30.45 20.79
CA LEU A 121 18.36 -30.35 20.54
C LEU A 121 18.01 -30.09 19.07
N MET A 122 19.00 -30.02 18.17
CA MET A 122 18.83 -29.76 16.72
C MET A 122 17.63 -30.44 16.04
N PRO A 123 17.28 -31.72 16.29
CA PRO A 123 16.12 -32.35 15.65
C PRO A 123 14.78 -31.69 16.00
N ILE A 124 14.64 -31.11 17.19
CA ILE A 124 13.37 -30.52 17.67
C ILE A 124 12.99 -29.29 16.82
N PRO A 125 13.84 -28.26 16.65
CA PRO A 125 13.58 -27.17 15.73
C PRO A 125 13.25 -27.61 14.30
N LEU A 126 13.94 -28.64 13.77
CA LEU A 126 13.71 -29.14 12.40
C LEU A 126 12.32 -29.78 12.25
N ILE A 127 11.81 -30.44 13.30
CA ILE A 127 10.42 -30.93 13.36
C ILE A 127 9.43 -29.77 13.43
N MET A 128 9.72 -28.74 14.24
CA MET A 128 8.86 -27.55 14.34
C MET A 128 8.73 -26.84 12.99
N VAL A 129 9.85 -26.65 12.28
CA VAL A 129 9.85 -26.02 10.95
C VAL A 129 9.15 -26.88 9.91
N SER A 130 9.28 -28.21 9.97
CA SER A 130 8.48 -29.12 9.12
C SER A 130 6.97 -28.97 9.35
N THR A 131 6.56 -28.66 10.59
CA THR A 131 5.15 -28.38 10.94
C THR A 131 4.69 -27.01 10.41
N VAL A 132 5.57 -26.01 10.42
CA VAL A 132 5.31 -24.72 9.75
C VAL A 132 5.09 -24.94 8.26
N LEU A 133 5.99 -25.67 7.59
CA LEU A 133 5.90 -25.94 6.16
C LEU A 133 4.62 -26.73 5.80
N PHE A 134 4.21 -27.68 6.63
CA PHE A 134 2.92 -28.38 6.49
C PHE A 134 1.73 -27.42 6.51
N SER A 135 1.74 -26.43 7.42
CA SER A 135 0.70 -25.41 7.47
C SER A 135 0.72 -24.54 6.21
N PHE A 136 1.91 -24.12 5.77
CA PHE A 136 2.07 -23.28 4.59
C PHE A 136 1.73 -23.98 3.27
N ARG A 137 1.86 -25.30 3.19
CA ARG A 137 1.34 -26.07 2.04
C ARG A 137 -0.13 -25.73 1.77
N PHE A 138 -1.00 -25.82 2.76
CA PHE A 138 -2.43 -25.50 2.57
C PHE A 138 -2.68 -24.02 2.31
N ILE A 139 -1.89 -23.13 2.92
CA ILE A 139 -2.00 -21.68 2.71
C ILE A 139 -1.66 -21.32 1.25
N TYR A 140 -0.57 -21.86 0.71
CA TYR A 140 -0.16 -21.66 -0.67
C TYR A 140 -1.13 -22.30 -1.66
N GLU A 141 -1.55 -23.54 -1.40
CA GLU A 141 -2.57 -24.23 -2.21
C GLU A 141 -3.84 -23.38 -2.34
N GLU A 142 -4.38 -22.83 -1.25
CA GLU A 142 -5.61 -22.04 -1.31
C GLU A 142 -5.46 -20.70 -2.05
N VAL A 143 -4.35 -19.99 -1.84
CA VAL A 143 -4.16 -18.66 -2.45
C VAL A 143 -3.84 -18.76 -3.94
N VAL A 144 -2.94 -19.67 -4.33
CA VAL A 144 -2.47 -19.77 -5.71
C VAL A 144 -3.49 -20.48 -6.60
N THR A 145 -4.23 -21.48 -6.10
CA THR A 145 -5.32 -22.09 -6.90
C THR A 145 -6.47 -21.12 -7.13
N ALA A 146 -6.69 -20.17 -6.21
CA ALA A 146 -7.69 -19.11 -6.39
C ALA A 146 -7.29 -18.08 -7.45
N ILE A 147 -5.99 -17.83 -7.62
CA ILE A 147 -5.44 -16.85 -8.57
C ILE A 147 -4.17 -17.43 -9.22
N PRO A 148 -4.30 -18.32 -10.23
CA PRO A 148 -3.19 -19.06 -10.82
C PRO A 148 -2.42 -18.18 -11.83
N MET A 149 -1.85 -17.09 -11.34
CA MET A 149 -0.98 -16.21 -12.13
C MET A 149 0.34 -15.95 -11.38
N ASN A 150 1.40 -15.71 -12.15
CA ASN A 150 2.73 -15.42 -11.63
C ASN A 150 2.74 -14.13 -10.78
N GLY A 151 3.76 -14.00 -9.92
CA GLY A 151 3.90 -12.91 -8.96
C GLY A 151 3.46 -13.25 -7.54
N GLY A 152 3.15 -14.52 -7.25
CA GLY A 152 2.96 -15.08 -5.90
C GLY A 152 2.22 -14.15 -4.92
N THR A 153 2.88 -13.78 -3.82
CA THR A 153 2.35 -12.92 -2.76
C THR A 153 1.89 -11.55 -3.26
N TYR A 154 2.62 -10.96 -4.20
CA TYR A 154 2.26 -9.65 -4.76
C TYR A 154 0.89 -9.71 -5.42
N ASN A 155 0.64 -10.72 -6.26
CA ASN A 155 -0.62 -10.84 -6.97
C ASN A 155 -1.80 -11.19 -6.02
N ALA A 156 -1.55 -12.04 -5.02
CA ALA A 156 -2.52 -12.34 -3.96
C ALA A 156 -2.97 -11.08 -3.20
N LEU A 157 -2.01 -10.21 -2.85
CA LEU A 157 -2.28 -8.94 -2.17
C LEU A 157 -2.83 -7.88 -3.11
N LEU A 158 -2.43 -7.86 -4.38
CA LEU A 158 -2.91 -6.90 -5.38
C LEU A 158 -4.43 -7.03 -5.56
N ASN A 159 -4.92 -8.26 -5.55
CA ASN A 159 -6.35 -8.54 -5.66
C ASN A 159 -7.09 -8.24 -4.33
N THR A 160 -6.48 -8.39 -3.17
CA THR A 160 -7.20 -8.26 -1.89
C THR A 160 -6.99 -6.91 -1.18
N THR A 161 -6.00 -6.13 -1.59
CA THR A 161 -5.56 -4.87 -0.96
C THR A 161 -5.31 -3.76 -2.00
N SER A 162 -4.49 -2.77 -1.65
CA SER A 162 -4.07 -1.70 -2.56
C SER A 162 -2.77 -2.08 -3.26
N LYS A 163 -2.52 -1.52 -4.44
CA LYS A 163 -1.28 -1.72 -5.20
C LYS A 163 -0.02 -1.34 -4.40
N ARG A 164 -0.12 -0.30 -3.55
CA ARG A 164 0.96 0.13 -2.64
C ARG A 164 1.26 -0.92 -1.58
N THR A 165 0.23 -1.50 -0.97
CA THR A 165 0.38 -2.57 0.03
C THR A 165 0.95 -3.84 -0.59
N ALA A 166 0.45 -4.22 -1.78
CA ALA A 166 0.96 -5.37 -2.52
C ALA A 166 2.45 -5.21 -2.87
N ALA A 167 2.87 -3.99 -3.24
CA ALA A 167 4.27 -3.72 -3.57
C ALA A 167 5.25 -3.93 -2.40
N VAL A 168 4.80 -3.80 -1.15
CA VAL A 168 5.61 -4.15 0.03
C VAL A 168 6.03 -5.62 0.00
N ALA A 169 5.08 -6.51 -0.32
CA ALA A 169 5.37 -7.93 -0.46
C ALA A 169 6.23 -8.23 -1.69
N ALA A 170 6.11 -7.44 -2.75
CA ALA A 170 7.00 -7.53 -3.90
C ALA A 170 8.45 -7.18 -3.54
N CYS A 171 8.69 -6.17 -2.70
CA CYS A 171 10.03 -5.84 -2.21
C CYS A 171 10.65 -7.00 -1.42
N LEU A 172 9.88 -7.61 -0.51
CA LEU A 172 10.32 -8.79 0.23
C LEU A 172 10.62 -9.97 -0.70
N SER A 173 9.80 -10.17 -1.74
CA SER A 173 10.01 -11.22 -2.73
C SER A 173 11.28 -11.00 -3.56
N ILE A 174 11.52 -9.77 -4.02
CA ILE A 174 12.75 -9.41 -4.75
C ILE A 174 13.98 -9.68 -3.87
N LEU A 175 13.93 -9.23 -2.62
CA LEU A 175 15.04 -9.43 -1.70
C LEU A 175 15.24 -10.91 -1.35
N SER A 176 14.16 -11.69 -1.20
CA SER A 176 14.23 -13.15 -1.03
C SER A 176 15.00 -13.77 -2.19
N TYR A 177 14.65 -13.48 -3.44
CA TYR A 177 15.34 -14.04 -4.60
C TYR A 177 16.80 -13.59 -4.77
N VAL A 178 17.12 -12.34 -4.44
CA VAL A 178 18.51 -11.88 -4.45
C VAL A 178 19.30 -12.64 -3.40
N ALA A 179 18.74 -12.78 -2.20
CA ALA A 179 19.38 -13.52 -1.12
C ALA A 179 19.52 -15.01 -1.45
N THR A 180 18.50 -15.67 -2.01
CA THR A 180 18.59 -17.06 -2.49
C THR A 180 19.77 -17.25 -3.43
N GLY A 181 19.87 -16.45 -4.50
CA GLY A 181 20.96 -16.60 -5.46
C GLY A 181 22.34 -16.37 -4.84
N VAL A 182 22.47 -15.41 -3.92
CA VAL A 182 23.74 -15.07 -3.28
C VAL A 182 24.14 -16.08 -2.21
N VAL A 183 23.20 -16.53 -1.37
CA VAL A 183 23.40 -17.61 -0.38
C VAL A 183 23.83 -18.87 -1.12
N SER A 184 23.06 -19.31 -2.11
CA SER A 184 23.35 -20.54 -2.83
C SER A 184 24.69 -20.48 -3.57
N ALA A 185 24.99 -19.38 -4.27
CA ALA A 185 26.27 -19.23 -4.95
C ALA A 185 27.45 -19.23 -3.96
N THR A 186 27.32 -18.50 -2.84
CA THR A 186 28.39 -18.40 -1.83
C THR A 186 28.62 -19.73 -1.12
N SER A 187 27.54 -20.40 -0.68
CA SER A 187 27.63 -21.72 -0.07
C SER A 187 28.22 -22.74 -1.04
N GLY A 188 27.81 -22.74 -2.32
CA GLY A 188 28.34 -23.66 -3.32
C GLY A 188 29.85 -23.50 -3.50
N VAL A 189 30.33 -22.25 -3.59
CA VAL A 189 31.75 -21.95 -3.68
C VAL A 189 32.50 -22.30 -2.40
N ARG A 190 31.91 -22.14 -1.21
CA ARG A 190 32.52 -22.57 0.07
C ARG A 190 32.69 -24.08 0.15
N TYR A 191 31.71 -24.87 -0.31
CA TYR A 191 31.85 -26.32 -0.40
C TYR A 191 32.97 -26.74 -1.37
N LEU A 192 33.13 -26.02 -2.49
CA LEU A 192 34.22 -26.25 -3.43
C LEU A 192 35.59 -25.83 -2.86
N ASN A 193 35.63 -24.75 -2.06
CA ASN A 193 36.83 -24.26 -1.40
C ASN A 193 37.46 -25.27 -0.43
N ASN A 194 36.65 -26.19 0.11
CA ASN A 194 37.13 -27.30 0.93
C ASN A 194 38.00 -28.32 0.14
N GLN A 195 37.87 -28.35 -1.19
CA GLN A 195 38.65 -29.24 -2.05
C GLN A 195 39.81 -28.50 -2.75
N VAL A 196 39.58 -27.25 -3.16
CA VAL A 196 40.57 -26.43 -3.86
C VAL A 196 40.50 -25.01 -3.32
N GLU A 197 41.62 -24.48 -2.83
CA GLU A 197 41.69 -23.12 -2.30
C GLU A 197 41.43 -22.09 -3.41
N ILE A 198 40.31 -21.37 -3.32
CA ILE A 198 39.82 -20.43 -4.33
C ILE A 198 39.32 -19.12 -3.71
N PRO A 199 39.47 -17.98 -4.41
CA PRO A 199 38.96 -16.70 -3.92
C PRO A 199 37.42 -16.69 -3.94
N ILE A 200 36.80 -16.83 -2.75
CA ILE A 200 35.35 -17.01 -2.59
C ILE A 200 34.56 -15.88 -3.28
N VAL A 201 34.86 -14.62 -2.98
CA VAL A 201 34.13 -13.45 -3.54
C VAL A 201 34.15 -13.44 -5.07
N GLY A 202 35.33 -13.64 -5.68
CA GLY A 202 35.48 -13.64 -7.13
C GLY A 202 34.78 -14.82 -7.80
N CYS A 203 34.92 -16.02 -7.24
CA CYS A 203 34.29 -17.23 -7.77
C CYS A 203 32.76 -17.17 -7.66
N THR A 204 32.21 -16.61 -6.58
CA THR A 204 30.76 -16.41 -6.42
C THR A 204 30.21 -15.48 -7.50
N ILE A 205 30.89 -14.36 -7.80
CA ILE A 205 30.45 -13.43 -8.86
C ILE A 205 30.55 -14.10 -10.24
N ILE A 206 31.61 -14.86 -10.51
CA ILE A 206 31.75 -15.62 -11.77
C ILE A 206 30.61 -16.63 -11.92
N LEU A 207 30.28 -17.37 -10.85
CA LEU A 207 29.19 -18.32 -10.84
C LEU A 207 27.84 -17.65 -11.12
N LEU A 208 27.54 -16.54 -10.44
CA LEU A 208 26.33 -15.74 -10.69
C LEU A 208 26.26 -15.27 -12.14
N GLY A 209 27.39 -14.84 -12.72
CA GLY A 209 27.50 -14.40 -14.11
C GLY A 209 27.33 -15.53 -15.13
N ALA A 210 27.88 -16.71 -14.86
CA ALA A 210 27.70 -17.89 -15.69
C ALA A 210 26.22 -18.31 -15.77
N PHE A 211 25.52 -18.31 -14.64
CA PHE A 211 24.08 -18.60 -14.60
C PHE A 211 23.21 -17.45 -15.15
N ALA A 212 23.69 -16.21 -15.11
CA ALA A 212 23.07 -15.10 -15.82
C ALA A 212 23.10 -15.36 -17.35
N LEU A 213 24.25 -15.78 -17.87
CA LEU A 213 24.41 -16.09 -19.29
C LEU A 213 23.53 -17.28 -19.69
N LEU A 214 23.53 -18.35 -18.89
CA LEU A 214 22.68 -19.52 -19.12
C LEU A 214 21.19 -19.15 -19.14
N SER A 215 20.76 -18.33 -18.18
CA SER A 215 19.37 -17.82 -18.13
C SER A 215 19.03 -16.94 -19.32
N ALA A 216 20.00 -16.16 -19.84
CA ALA A 216 19.83 -15.32 -21.02
C ALA A 216 19.72 -16.14 -22.32
N LEU A 217 20.40 -17.30 -22.40
CA LEU A 217 20.39 -18.21 -23.54
C LEU A 217 19.05 -18.98 -23.68
N GLY A 218 18.33 -19.23 -22.59
CA GLY A 218 16.94 -19.73 -22.61
C GLY A 218 16.63 -20.80 -21.56
N THR A 219 15.45 -20.74 -20.95
CA THR A 219 15.05 -21.52 -19.77
C THR A 219 14.36 -22.86 -20.07
N ALA A 220 13.80 -23.06 -21.27
CA ALA A 220 13.02 -24.26 -21.61
C ALA A 220 13.86 -25.54 -21.62
N GLU A 221 15.11 -25.49 -22.12
CA GLU A 221 16.07 -26.61 -22.06
C GLU A 221 16.55 -26.90 -20.64
N SER A 222 16.44 -25.93 -19.74
CA SER A 222 16.97 -25.99 -18.38
C SER A 222 16.14 -26.87 -17.43
N SER A 223 14.85 -27.10 -17.71
CA SER A 223 13.99 -27.95 -16.86
C SER A 223 14.47 -29.40 -16.79
N ARG A 224 15.08 -29.94 -17.87
CA ARG A 224 15.68 -31.27 -17.89
C ARG A 224 16.96 -31.33 -17.06
N VAL A 225 17.79 -30.29 -17.16
CA VAL A 225 19.02 -30.16 -16.36
C VAL A 225 18.67 -30.09 -14.87
N ALA A 226 17.64 -29.32 -14.50
CA ALA A 226 17.15 -29.24 -13.13
C ALA A 226 16.72 -30.60 -12.57
N VAL A 227 16.05 -31.44 -13.37
CA VAL A 227 15.66 -32.81 -12.97
C VAL A 227 16.88 -33.70 -12.71
N VAL A 228 17.90 -33.62 -13.56
CA VAL A 228 19.13 -34.42 -13.38
C VAL A 228 19.84 -34.03 -12.09
N ILE A 229 20.02 -32.72 -11.86
CA ILE A 229 20.63 -32.19 -10.63
C ILE A 229 19.82 -32.63 -9.39
N PHE A 230 18.50 -32.52 -9.46
CA PHE A 230 17.61 -32.84 -8.35
C PHE A 230 17.65 -34.32 -7.96
N LEU A 231 17.56 -35.21 -8.96
CA LEU A 231 17.62 -36.66 -8.72
C LEU A 231 19.00 -37.09 -8.23
N HIS A 232 20.06 -36.50 -8.78
CA HIS A 232 21.43 -36.76 -8.34
C HIS A 232 21.61 -36.38 -6.86
N HIS A 233 21.15 -35.19 -6.46
CA HIS A 233 21.22 -34.73 -5.07
C HIS A 233 20.42 -35.63 -4.12
N ILE A 234 19.21 -36.07 -4.50
CA ILE A 234 18.43 -37.01 -3.68
C ILE A 234 19.20 -38.31 -3.45
N VAL A 235 19.91 -38.83 -4.46
CA VAL A 235 20.74 -40.04 -4.32
C VAL A 235 21.87 -39.80 -3.33
N VAL A 236 22.60 -38.69 -3.44
CA VAL A 236 23.70 -38.35 -2.54
C VAL A 236 23.21 -38.19 -1.10
N LEU A 237 22.12 -37.45 -0.87
CA LEU A 237 21.52 -37.29 0.46
C LEU A 237 21.00 -38.60 1.04
N SER A 238 20.44 -39.49 0.20
CA SER A 238 19.95 -40.80 0.64
C SER A 238 21.10 -41.70 1.09
N ILE A 239 22.21 -41.73 0.34
CA ILE A 239 23.42 -42.47 0.71
C ILE A 239 24.00 -41.89 2.00
N LEU A 240 24.10 -40.56 2.10
CA LEU A 240 24.59 -39.89 3.31
C LEU A 240 23.73 -40.23 4.53
N PHE A 241 22.40 -40.15 4.40
CA PHE A 241 21.46 -40.48 5.48
C PHE A 241 21.59 -41.93 5.95
N VAL A 242 21.62 -42.89 5.03
CA VAL A 242 21.82 -44.31 5.37
C VAL A 242 23.17 -44.53 6.01
N SER A 243 24.22 -43.86 5.53
CA SER A 243 25.57 -43.94 6.08
C SER A 243 25.63 -43.39 7.51
N CYS A 244 24.93 -42.29 7.80
CA CYS A 244 24.80 -41.76 9.17
C CYS A 244 24.12 -42.76 10.11
N ILE A 245 23.07 -43.47 9.64
CA ILE A 245 22.41 -44.51 10.44
C ILE A 245 23.36 -45.67 10.72
N VAL A 246 24.02 -46.19 9.68
CA VAL A 246 24.95 -47.34 9.81
C VAL A 246 26.11 -46.98 10.75
N TYR A 247 26.74 -45.82 10.54
CA TYR A 247 27.84 -45.36 11.37
C TYR A 247 27.40 -45.08 12.81
N GLY A 248 26.24 -44.45 13.00
CA GLY A 248 25.67 -44.16 14.32
C GLY A 248 25.31 -45.41 15.12
N VAL A 249 24.86 -46.49 14.46
CA VAL A 249 24.62 -47.79 15.11
C VAL A 249 25.95 -48.45 15.52
N GLN A 250 26.99 -48.32 14.71
CA GLN A 250 28.34 -48.85 15.02
C GLN A 250 29.03 -48.06 16.14
N HIS A 251 28.82 -46.74 16.20
CA HIS A 251 29.50 -45.82 17.13
C HIS A 251 28.50 -45.08 18.03
N SER A 252 27.63 -45.83 18.71
CA SER A 252 26.56 -45.27 19.56
C SER A 252 27.04 -44.31 20.65
N HIS A 253 28.28 -44.46 21.12
CA HIS A 253 28.88 -43.61 22.14
C HIS A 253 28.95 -42.13 21.73
N ILE A 254 29.08 -41.79 20.45
CA ILE A 254 29.16 -40.39 19.99
C ILE A 254 27.85 -39.67 20.26
N PHE A 255 26.73 -40.30 19.88
CA PHE A 255 25.40 -39.76 20.14
C PHE A 255 25.11 -39.64 21.64
N THR A 256 25.45 -40.66 22.43
CA THR A 256 25.30 -40.63 23.89
C THR A 256 26.12 -39.49 24.51
N ASN A 257 27.37 -39.32 24.09
CA ASN A 257 28.24 -38.23 24.57
C ASN A 257 27.68 -36.86 24.20
N ASN A 258 27.19 -36.68 22.97
CA ASN A 258 26.51 -35.45 22.54
C ASN A 258 25.26 -35.14 23.38
N MET A 259 24.54 -36.16 23.86
CA MET A 259 23.39 -35.93 24.75
C MET A 259 23.78 -35.45 26.15
N HIS A 260 25.02 -35.72 26.58
CA HIS A 260 25.58 -35.28 27.85
C HIS A 260 26.29 -33.92 27.81
N THR A 261 26.45 -33.30 26.64
CA THR A 261 27.06 -31.95 26.56
C THR A 261 26.13 -30.86 27.09
N GLU A 262 26.71 -29.74 27.46
CA GLU A 262 25.95 -28.53 27.81
C GLU A 262 25.25 -27.95 26.57
N LEU A 263 24.24 -27.10 26.82
CA LEU A 263 23.52 -26.40 25.77
C LEU A 263 24.31 -25.15 25.35
N PRO A 264 24.29 -24.78 24.06
CA PRO A 264 25.05 -23.63 23.58
C PRO A 264 24.55 -22.33 24.20
N GLU A 265 25.49 -21.46 24.59
CA GLU A 265 25.20 -20.07 24.94
C GLU A 265 24.69 -19.31 23.71
N VAL A 266 23.76 -18.37 23.92
CA VAL A 266 23.16 -17.63 22.82
C VAL A 266 23.17 -16.13 23.11
N ASP A 267 23.55 -15.35 22.11
CA ASP A 267 23.40 -13.90 22.13
C ASP A 267 21.92 -13.52 22.14
N PHE A 268 21.51 -12.77 23.15
CA PHE A 268 20.21 -12.15 23.30
C PHE A 268 20.39 -10.63 23.30
N ALA A 269 20.07 -10.00 22.18
CA ALA A 269 20.11 -8.55 22.01
C ALA A 269 21.44 -7.88 22.43
N GLY A 270 22.58 -8.56 22.21
CA GLY A 270 23.93 -8.10 22.55
C GLY A 270 24.44 -8.58 23.91
N SER A 271 23.71 -9.44 24.61
CA SER A 271 24.11 -10.06 25.89
C SER A 271 24.14 -11.57 25.77
N ILE A 272 25.23 -12.20 26.21
CA ILE A 272 25.37 -13.67 26.15
C ILE A 272 24.54 -14.25 27.30
N LEU A 273 23.53 -15.07 26.97
CA LEU A 273 22.73 -15.81 27.94
C LEU A 273 23.17 -17.27 27.99
N ASP A 274 23.19 -17.83 29.20
CA ASP A 274 23.40 -19.25 29.42
C ASP A 274 22.37 -20.09 28.66
N GLY A 275 22.86 -21.14 28.01
CA GLY A 275 22.05 -22.06 27.23
C GLY A 275 21.06 -22.83 28.11
N ASN A 276 19.76 -22.65 27.89
CA ASN A 276 18.71 -23.48 28.47
C ASN A 276 17.86 -24.12 27.36
N VAL A 277 16.98 -25.06 27.73
CA VAL A 277 16.16 -25.80 26.75
C VAL A 277 15.29 -24.85 25.94
N PHE A 278 14.74 -23.81 26.57
CA PHE A 278 13.88 -22.85 25.88
C PHE A 278 14.67 -21.98 24.90
N THR A 279 15.80 -21.41 25.30
CA THR A 279 16.64 -20.57 24.44
C THR A 279 17.18 -21.38 23.26
N SER A 280 17.62 -22.62 23.50
CA SER A 280 18.12 -23.53 22.46
C SER A 280 17.03 -23.91 21.43
N ILE A 281 15.79 -24.13 21.88
CA ILE A 281 14.66 -24.42 20.98
C ILE A 281 14.23 -23.15 20.25
N PHE A 282 14.13 -22.02 20.93
CA PHE A 282 13.66 -20.77 20.36
C PHE A 282 14.61 -20.23 19.28
N PHE A 283 15.91 -20.13 19.57
CA PHE A 283 16.91 -19.69 18.61
C PHE A 283 17.23 -20.75 17.55
N GLY A 284 17.21 -22.04 17.92
CA GLY A 284 17.26 -23.14 16.96
C GLY A 284 16.09 -23.12 15.97
N PHE A 285 14.88 -22.78 16.44
CA PHE A 285 13.71 -22.60 15.59
C PHE A 285 13.89 -21.42 14.62
N GLY A 286 14.43 -20.29 15.09
CA GLY A 286 14.81 -19.18 14.24
C GLY A 286 15.78 -19.57 13.13
N ALA A 287 16.87 -20.27 13.47
CA ALA A 287 17.90 -20.72 12.53
C ALA A 287 17.38 -21.79 11.54
N SER A 288 16.50 -22.68 11.98
CA SER A 288 15.95 -23.76 11.12
C SER A 288 14.99 -23.25 10.06
N MET A 289 14.46 -22.02 10.18
CA MET A 289 13.62 -21.42 9.13
C MET A 289 14.36 -21.24 7.80
N LEU A 290 15.70 -21.20 7.79
CA LEU A 290 16.51 -21.23 6.57
C LEU A 290 16.36 -22.54 5.79
N GLY A 291 16.09 -23.65 6.49
CA GLY A 291 15.98 -25.00 5.91
C GLY A 291 14.68 -25.29 5.15
N ILE A 292 13.82 -24.29 4.95
CA ILE A 292 12.57 -24.41 4.16
C ILE A 292 12.43 -23.33 3.10
N THR A 293 13.51 -22.59 2.86
CA THR A 293 13.55 -21.53 1.88
C THR A 293 13.48 -22.08 0.46
N GLY A 294 12.82 -21.39 -0.47
CA GLY A 294 12.57 -21.89 -1.83
C GLY A 294 11.20 -22.53 -2.04
N PHE A 295 10.41 -22.72 -0.98
CA PHE A 295 9.01 -23.14 -1.07
C PHE A 295 8.13 -22.15 -1.84
N GLU A 296 8.47 -20.86 -1.80
CA GLU A 296 7.76 -19.77 -2.48
C GLU A 296 7.95 -19.79 -4.01
N SER A 297 9.02 -20.41 -4.49
CA SER A 297 9.47 -20.30 -5.89
C SER A 297 8.45 -20.86 -6.87
N SER A 298 7.70 -21.89 -6.48
CA SER A 298 6.71 -22.56 -7.35
C SER A 298 5.55 -21.63 -7.75
N SER A 299 5.24 -20.64 -6.90
CA SER A 299 4.15 -19.68 -7.16
C SER A 299 4.49 -18.62 -8.22
N ASN A 300 5.77 -18.51 -8.61
CA ASN A 300 6.24 -17.51 -9.58
C ASN A 300 6.41 -18.05 -11.00
N TYR A 301 6.22 -19.37 -11.20
CA TYR A 301 6.11 -20.01 -12.51
C TYR A 301 4.89 -20.95 -12.58
N VAL A 302 3.81 -20.60 -11.86
CA VAL A 302 2.59 -21.44 -11.82
C VAL A 302 1.90 -21.49 -13.19
N GLU A 303 2.04 -20.44 -14.00
CA GLU A 303 1.47 -20.37 -15.35
C GLU A 303 2.10 -21.38 -16.32
N GLU A 304 3.34 -21.79 -16.05
CA GLU A 304 4.07 -22.81 -16.82
C GLU A 304 3.76 -24.25 -16.38
N GLN A 305 3.06 -24.45 -15.26
CA GLN A 305 2.74 -25.79 -14.73
C GLN A 305 1.43 -26.32 -15.30
N ALA A 306 1.34 -27.64 -15.50
CA ALA A 306 0.08 -28.24 -15.95
C ALA A 306 -1.01 -28.14 -14.86
N PRO A 307 -2.31 -28.11 -15.23
CA PRO A 307 -3.41 -28.01 -14.27
C PRO A 307 -3.30 -29.06 -13.15
N GLY A 308 -3.37 -28.62 -11.90
CA GLY A 308 -3.27 -29.47 -10.71
C GLY A 308 -1.86 -29.90 -10.30
N VAL A 309 -0.81 -29.63 -11.10
CA VAL A 309 0.59 -29.98 -10.77
C VAL A 309 1.11 -29.19 -9.57
N PHE A 310 0.76 -27.90 -9.46
CA PHE A 310 1.22 -27.03 -8.37
C PHE A 310 1.04 -27.64 -6.97
N ARG A 311 -0.13 -28.24 -6.71
CA ARG A 311 -0.42 -28.91 -5.42
C ARG A 311 0.50 -30.10 -5.16
N LYS A 312 0.79 -30.87 -6.20
CA LYS A 312 1.68 -32.03 -6.10
C LYS A 312 3.13 -31.61 -5.91
N THR A 313 3.57 -30.51 -6.53
CA THR A 313 4.88 -29.90 -6.30
C THR A 313 5.08 -29.57 -4.82
N LEU A 314 4.13 -28.86 -4.19
CA LEU A 314 4.18 -28.54 -2.74
C LEU A 314 4.11 -29.81 -1.87
N ARG A 315 3.25 -30.77 -2.27
CA ARG A 315 3.31 -32.22 -2.00
C ARG A 315 4.71 -32.72 -1.70
N ASN A 316 5.43 -32.84 -2.80
CA ASN A 316 6.66 -33.58 -2.91
C ASN A 316 7.80 -32.82 -2.21
N MET A 317 7.83 -31.48 -2.32
CA MET A 317 8.81 -30.63 -1.64
C MET A 317 8.72 -30.76 -0.11
N TRP A 318 7.51 -30.65 0.46
CA TRP A 318 7.32 -30.80 1.90
C TRP A 318 7.78 -32.17 2.40
N ALA A 319 7.40 -33.24 1.70
CA ALA A 319 7.75 -34.60 2.09
C ALA A 319 9.27 -34.85 2.09
N LEU A 320 9.96 -34.41 1.04
CA LEU A 320 11.42 -34.59 0.91
C LEU A 320 12.19 -33.79 1.95
N VAL A 321 11.83 -32.52 2.15
CA VAL A 321 12.49 -31.62 3.10
C VAL A 321 12.29 -32.09 4.53
N THR A 322 11.07 -32.50 4.89
CA THR A 322 10.81 -33.06 6.22
C THR A 322 11.61 -34.33 6.46
N PHE A 323 11.70 -35.22 5.47
CA PHE A 323 12.48 -36.45 5.59
C PHE A 323 13.98 -36.17 5.78
N PHE A 324 14.60 -35.41 4.86
CA PHE A 324 16.04 -35.18 4.88
C PHE A 324 16.48 -34.25 6.00
N ASN A 325 15.76 -33.17 6.30
CA ASN A 325 16.18 -32.26 7.37
C ASN A 325 16.15 -32.94 8.73
N ILE A 326 15.07 -33.64 9.07
CA ILE A 326 14.96 -34.34 10.36
C ILE A 326 15.95 -35.51 10.40
N GLY A 327 15.99 -36.30 9.33
CA GLY A 327 16.84 -37.48 9.24
C GLY A 327 18.33 -37.16 9.33
N LEU A 328 18.80 -36.20 8.54
CA LEU A 328 20.19 -35.75 8.58
C LEU A 328 20.49 -34.97 9.87
N GLY A 329 19.56 -34.19 10.41
CA GLY A 329 19.77 -33.51 11.69
C GLY A 329 20.04 -34.49 12.84
N ALA A 330 19.31 -35.60 12.91
CA ALA A 330 19.60 -36.67 13.86
C ALA A 330 20.89 -37.43 13.50
N GLY A 331 21.11 -37.71 12.22
CA GLY A 331 22.28 -38.42 11.72
C GLY A 331 23.61 -37.70 11.98
N ILE A 332 23.64 -36.37 11.82
CA ILE A 332 24.82 -35.53 12.08
C ILE A 332 25.28 -35.67 13.54
N LEU A 333 24.33 -35.62 14.49
CA LEU A 333 24.60 -35.82 15.92
C LEU A 333 25.08 -37.24 16.27
N ALA A 334 24.83 -38.22 15.40
CA ALA A 334 25.29 -39.59 15.60
C ALA A 334 26.69 -39.86 15.01
N VAL A 335 27.16 -39.00 14.09
CA VAL A 335 28.45 -39.17 13.40
C VAL A 335 29.53 -38.26 13.99
N LEU A 336 29.22 -36.99 14.29
CA LEU A 336 30.19 -36.00 14.73
C LEU A 336 29.93 -35.54 16.18
N PRO A 337 30.98 -35.27 16.98
CA PRO A 337 30.83 -34.61 18.27
C PRO A 337 30.41 -33.13 18.08
N LEU A 338 29.70 -32.56 19.06
CA LEU A 338 29.26 -31.15 18.99
C LEU A 338 30.44 -30.17 19.02
N GLY A 339 31.35 -30.34 20.00
CA GLY A 339 32.56 -29.52 20.18
C GLY A 339 33.85 -30.29 19.88
N GLY A 340 34.99 -29.59 20.01
CA GLY A 340 36.32 -30.11 19.68
C GLY A 340 36.77 -29.78 18.25
N ASP A 341 38.05 -30.01 17.95
CA ASP A 341 38.65 -29.62 16.66
C ASP A 341 37.98 -30.30 15.46
N ASP A 342 37.53 -31.55 15.62
CA ASP A 342 36.77 -32.32 14.62
C ASP A 342 35.24 -32.27 14.80
N GLY A 343 34.74 -31.34 15.63
CA GLY A 343 33.33 -31.21 15.96
C GLY A 343 32.48 -30.44 14.93
N ILE A 344 31.18 -30.41 15.18
CA ILE A 344 30.19 -29.73 14.33
C ILE A 344 30.44 -28.22 14.27
N TYR A 345 30.81 -27.59 15.41
CA TYR A 345 30.99 -26.14 15.48
C TYR A 345 32.20 -25.63 14.68
N THR A 346 33.24 -26.44 14.49
CA THR A 346 34.45 -26.05 13.75
C THR A 346 34.29 -26.20 12.24
N HIS A 347 33.43 -27.11 11.77
CA HIS A 347 33.23 -27.42 10.35
C HIS A 347 31.92 -26.85 9.79
N GLY A 348 31.51 -25.66 10.23
CA GLY A 348 30.21 -25.06 9.90
C GLY A 348 29.96 -24.76 8.40
N ASP A 349 31.02 -24.49 7.64
CA ASP A 349 30.93 -24.08 6.23
C ASP A 349 30.65 -25.24 5.25
N ALA A 350 31.12 -26.46 5.57
CA ALA A 350 30.97 -27.65 4.74
C ALA A 350 30.59 -28.88 5.58
N LEU A 351 29.65 -28.70 6.52
CA LEU A 351 29.29 -29.68 7.54
C LEU A 351 28.94 -31.06 6.97
N LEU A 352 28.11 -31.10 5.92
CA LEU A 352 27.69 -32.38 5.32
C LEU A 352 28.84 -33.12 4.62
N ALA A 353 29.83 -32.39 4.10
CA ALA A 353 31.02 -33.00 3.51
C ALA A 353 31.87 -33.68 4.60
N LYS A 354 32.08 -33.02 5.75
CA LYS A 354 32.78 -33.60 6.91
C LYS A 354 32.05 -34.83 7.46
N VAL A 355 30.72 -34.80 7.53
CA VAL A 355 29.91 -35.97 7.94
C VAL A 355 30.12 -37.13 6.96
N GLY A 356 30.14 -36.84 5.65
CA GLY A 356 30.45 -37.82 4.62
C GLY A 356 31.86 -38.40 4.73
N HIS A 357 32.86 -37.56 5.02
CA HIS A 357 34.24 -37.98 5.26
C HIS A 357 34.33 -38.99 6.41
N VAL A 358 33.68 -38.70 7.54
CA VAL A 358 33.73 -39.56 8.72
C VAL A 358 32.90 -40.84 8.56
N ALA A 359 31.71 -40.74 7.97
CA ALA A 359 30.82 -41.89 7.83
C ALA A 359 31.24 -42.90 6.75
N VAL A 360 31.86 -42.43 5.65
CA VAL A 360 32.13 -43.25 4.45
C VAL A 360 33.59 -43.16 3.99
N GLY A 361 34.22 -42.00 4.14
CA GLY A 361 35.62 -41.76 3.74
C GLY A 361 35.77 -40.58 2.78
N SER A 362 37.03 -40.24 2.46
CA SER A 362 37.40 -39.04 1.69
C SER A 362 36.83 -38.98 0.28
N TRP A 363 36.66 -40.13 -0.40
CA TRP A 363 36.05 -40.14 -1.74
C TRP A 363 34.59 -39.64 -1.71
N PHE A 364 33.87 -39.92 -0.62
CA PHE A 364 32.48 -39.50 -0.47
C PHE A 364 32.40 -38.02 -0.07
N GLU A 365 33.36 -37.52 0.71
CA GLU A 365 33.50 -36.08 0.97
C GLU A 365 33.62 -35.28 -0.32
N THR A 366 34.55 -35.65 -1.20
CA THR A 366 34.72 -34.98 -2.50
C THR A 366 33.44 -35.05 -3.32
N TRP A 367 32.73 -36.19 -3.29
CA TRP A 367 31.47 -36.32 -4.01
C TRP A 367 30.36 -35.41 -3.44
N VAL A 368 30.25 -35.31 -2.11
CA VAL A 368 29.32 -34.39 -1.43
C VAL A 368 29.66 -32.93 -1.72
N CYS A 369 30.95 -32.55 -1.77
CA CYS A 369 31.38 -31.20 -2.16
C CYS A 369 30.97 -30.86 -3.60
N ILE A 370 31.16 -31.78 -4.55
CA ILE A 370 30.77 -31.60 -5.96
C ILE A 370 29.25 -31.51 -6.08
N ASP A 371 28.51 -32.41 -5.42
CA ASP A 371 27.05 -32.41 -5.38
C ASP A 371 26.52 -31.09 -4.81
N ALA A 372 27.04 -30.64 -3.67
CA ALA A 372 26.69 -29.38 -3.04
C ALA A 372 26.89 -28.20 -4.01
N PHE A 373 28.03 -28.13 -4.69
CA PHE A 373 28.28 -27.08 -5.69
C PHE A 373 27.27 -27.13 -6.84
N VAL A 374 26.95 -28.32 -7.36
CA VAL A 374 26.03 -28.50 -8.49
C VAL A 374 24.57 -28.20 -8.12
N VAL A 375 24.08 -28.68 -6.98
CA VAL A 375 22.70 -28.43 -6.53
C VAL A 375 22.48 -26.98 -6.13
N LEU A 376 23.45 -26.36 -5.43
CA LEU A 376 23.37 -24.94 -5.07
C LEU A 376 23.46 -24.05 -6.31
N SER A 377 24.22 -24.45 -7.33
CA SER A 377 24.17 -23.83 -8.66
C SER A 377 22.78 -23.96 -9.31
N GLY A 378 22.10 -25.09 -9.11
CA GLY A 378 20.69 -25.28 -9.47
C GLY A 378 19.75 -24.32 -8.73
N ALA A 379 19.99 -24.03 -7.45
CA ALA A 379 19.23 -23.04 -6.68
C ALA A 379 19.45 -21.60 -7.20
N VAL A 380 20.67 -21.26 -7.64
CA VAL A 380 20.94 -19.98 -8.35
C VAL A 380 20.11 -19.87 -9.62
N LEU A 381 19.97 -20.94 -10.39
CA LEU A 381 19.07 -20.93 -11.56
C LEU A 381 17.61 -20.70 -11.14
N THR A 382 17.15 -21.31 -10.05
CA THR A 382 15.80 -21.13 -9.52
C THR A 382 15.51 -19.68 -9.12
N SER A 383 16.49 -18.97 -8.56
CA SER A 383 16.33 -17.54 -8.25
C SER A 383 16.20 -16.68 -9.50
N TYR A 384 16.94 -16.98 -10.58
CA TYR A 384 16.78 -16.31 -11.88
C TYR A 384 15.39 -16.54 -12.49
N VAL A 385 14.88 -17.76 -12.43
CA VAL A 385 13.53 -18.09 -12.93
C VAL A 385 12.47 -17.33 -12.12
N GLY A 386 12.57 -17.35 -10.78
CA GLY A 386 11.62 -16.69 -9.88
C GLY A 386 11.60 -15.16 -10.04
N ILE A 387 12.76 -14.51 -10.09
CA ILE A 387 12.83 -13.05 -10.24
C ILE A 387 12.33 -12.58 -11.60
N CYS A 388 12.57 -13.34 -12.67
CA CYS A 388 12.06 -13.01 -14.00
C CYS A 388 10.52 -12.98 -14.02
N GLY A 389 9.86 -14.01 -13.46
CA GLY A 389 8.40 -14.07 -13.37
C GLY A 389 7.82 -12.89 -12.56
N LEU A 390 8.41 -12.60 -11.40
CA LEU A 390 7.97 -11.50 -10.53
C LEU A 390 8.16 -10.12 -11.18
N VAL A 391 9.37 -9.81 -11.66
CA VAL A 391 9.69 -8.48 -12.20
C VAL A 391 8.96 -8.22 -13.52
N GLN A 392 8.78 -9.24 -14.35
CA GLN A 392 7.96 -9.13 -15.56
C GLN A 392 6.51 -8.75 -15.20
N ARG A 393 5.94 -9.38 -14.15
CA ARG A 393 4.60 -9.05 -13.67
C ARG A 393 4.52 -7.63 -13.12
N LEU A 394 5.44 -7.24 -12.24
CA LEU A 394 5.50 -5.88 -11.67
C LEU A 394 5.64 -4.79 -12.74
N SER A 395 6.40 -5.08 -13.79
CA SER A 395 6.62 -4.15 -14.91
C SER A 395 5.38 -4.01 -15.78
N SER A 396 4.71 -5.14 -16.07
CA SER A 396 3.42 -5.16 -16.76
C SER A 396 2.35 -4.41 -15.96
N ASP A 397 2.40 -4.52 -14.63
CA ASP A 397 1.52 -3.83 -13.70
C ASP A 397 1.92 -2.36 -13.45
N ARG A 398 2.92 -1.80 -14.16
CA ARG A 398 3.45 -0.42 -14.01
C ARG A 398 3.94 -0.08 -12.59
N VAL A 399 4.29 -1.09 -11.78
CA VAL A 399 4.99 -0.94 -10.50
C VAL A 399 6.49 -0.74 -10.73
N LEU A 400 7.05 -1.42 -11.75
CA LEU A 400 8.42 -1.24 -12.22
C LEU A 400 8.45 -0.68 -13.65
N PRO A 401 9.61 -0.18 -14.13
CA PRO A 401 9.75 0.36 -15.48
C PRO A 401 9.38 -0.64 -16.60
N ALA A 402 8.69 -0.16 -17.64
CA ALA A 402 8.19 -1.01 -18.72
C ALA A 402 9.29 -1.73 -19.51
N PHE A 403 10.50 -1.16 -19.63
CA PHE A 403 11.60 -1.76 -20.39
C PHE A 403 12.08 -3.10 -19.82
N LEU A 404 11.81 -3.38 -18.55
CA LEU A 404 12.12 -4.67 -17.91
C LEU A 404 11.25 -5.80 -18.46
N ALA A 405 10.02 -5.50 -18.90
CA ALA A 405 9.13 -6.48 -19.52
C ALA A 405 9.53 -6.82 -20.97
N ASN A 406 10.47 -6.09 -21.57
CA ASN A 406 10.89 -6.30 -22.96
C ASN A 406 11.55 -7.67 -23.13
N LYS A 407 11.06 -8.46 -24.09
CA LYS A 407 11.62 -9.75 -24.49
C LYS A 407 12.53 -9.59 -25.70
N ASN A 408 13.65 -10.31 -25.71
CA ASN A 408 14.55 -10.36 -26.87
C ASN A 408 13.85 -11.06 -28.05
N LYS A 409 13.96 -10.50 -29.26
CA LYS A 409 13.36 -11.07 -30.48
C LYS A 409 13.95 -12.43 -30.88
N LEU A 410 15.22 -12.68 -30.56
CA LEU A 410 15.93 -13.91 -30.98
C LEU A 410 15.58 -15.14 -30.12
N ARG A 411 15.36 -14.95 -28.82
CA ARG A 411 15.21 -16.05 -27.84
C ARG A 411 14.00 -15.90 -26.91
N GLY A 412 13.29 -14.78 -26.95
CA GLY A 412 12.13 -14.52 -26.09
C GLY A 412 12.45 -14.24 -24.62
N THR A 413 13.73 -14.06 -24.25
CA THR A 413 14.17 -13.90 -22.85
C THR A 413 14.16 -12.44 -22.35
N ASN A 414 13.90 -12.25 -21.05
CA ASN A 414 13.89 -10.96 -20.36
C ASN A 414 15.32 -10.52 -19.93
N HIS A 415 16.22 -10.35 -20.89
CA HIS A 415 17.64 -10.02 -20.68
C HIS A 415 17.89 -8.82 -19.75
N ASN A 416 17.05 -7.79 -19.78
CA ASN A 416 17.17 -6.63 -18.89
C ASN A 416 16.99 -6.99 -17.41
N ILE A 417 16.06 -7.91 -17.10
CA ILE A 417 15.83 -8.37 -15.72
C ILE A 417 17.04 -9.16 -15.24
N ILE A 418 17.54 -10.07 -16.07
CA ILE A 418 18.69 -10.93 -15.78
C ILE A 418 19.93 -10.08 -15.50
N GLY A 419 20.23 -9.08 -16.35
CA GLY A 419 21.38 -8.19 -16.17
C GLY A 419 21.31 -7.36 -14.90
N ILE A 420 20.14 -6.77 -14.59
CA ILE A 420 19.97 -5.97 -13.36
C ILE A 420 20.03 -6.86 -12.11
N TYR A 421 19.44 -8.06 -12.16
CA TYR A 421 19.53 -9.01 -11.07
C TYR A 421 20.98 -9.42 -10.80
N PHE A 422 21.76 -9.73 -11.85
CA PHE A 422 23.18 -10.06 -11.71
C PHE A 422 23.97 -8.93 -11.02
N LEU A 423 23.73 -7.67 -11.40
CA LEU A 423 24.36 -6.51 -10.76
C LEU A 423 23.95 -6.37 -9.30
N LEU A 424 22.66 -6.54 -9.00
CA LEU A 424 22.13 -6.45 -7.63
C LEU A 424 22.69 -7.59 -6.75
N ALA A 425 22.70 -8.82 -7.23
CA ALA A 425 23.27 -9.97 -6.53
C ALA A 425 24.79 -9.80 -6.31
N SER A 426 25.54 -9.37 -7.33
CA SER A 426 26.98 -9.10 -7.21
C SER A 426 27.29 -7.99 -6.19
N SER A 427 26.44 -6.95 -6.12
CA SER A 427 26.59 -5.89 -5.13
C SER A 427 26.43 -6.40 -3.69
N LEU A 428 25.53 -7.36 -3.46
CA LEU A 428 25.32 -7.98 -2.14
C LEU A 428 26.52 -8.82 -1.72
N VAL A 429 27.12 -9.58 -2.66
CA VAL A 429 28.35 -10.35 -2.42
C VAL A 429 29.51 -9.43 -2.03
N LEU A 430 29.70 -8.31 -2.73
CA LEU A 430 30.79 -7.37 -2.48
C LEU A 430 30.63 -6.63 -1.15
N ILE A 431 29.43 -6.16 -0.83
CA ILE A 431 29.16 -5.38 0.39
C ILE A 431 29.28 -6.25 1.64
N LEU A 432 28.80 -7.50 1.57
CA LEU A 432 28.84 -8.44 2.69
C LEU A 432 30.12 -9.29 2.72
N ASN A 433 31.08 -9.01 1.82
CA ASN A 433 32.35 -9.75 1.68
C ASN A 433 32.17 -11.28 1.66
N ALA A 434 31.09 -11.76 1.03
CA ALA A 434 30.69 -13.17 1.01
C ALA A 434 30.59 -13.84 2.42
N ASP A 435 30.26 -13.09 3.47
CA ASP A 435 30.05 -13.64 4.82
C ASP A 435 28.73 -14.44 4.91
N ALA A 436 28.83 -15.74 5.16
CA ALA A 436 27.66 -16.63 5.19
C ALA A 436 26.69 -16.30 6.32
N SER A 437 27.17 -15.90 7.50
CA SER A 437 26.28 -15.58 8.63
C SER A 437 25.37 -14.39 8.30
N THR A 438 25.98 -13.30 7.83
CA THR A 438 25.24 -12.08 7.48
C THR A 438 24.33 -12.29 6.27
N ILE A 439 24.82 -12.99 5.23
CA ILE A 439 24.05 -13.29 4.01
C ILE A 439 22.84 -14.19 4.33
N ASN A 440 23.03 -15.27 5.10
CA ASN A 440 21.94 -16.15 5.55
C ASN A 440 20.93 -15.37 6.39
N GLY A 441 21.41 -14.52 7.29
CA GLY A 441 20.53 -13.71 8.11
C GLY A 441 19.64 -12.75 7.30
N VAL A 442 20.21 -12.05 6.29
CA VAL A 442 19.43 -11.19 5.38
C VAL A 442 18.39 -12.01 4.61
N TYR A 443 18.74 -13.22 4.20
CA TYR A 443 17.82 -14.15 3.55
C TYR A 443 16.64 -14.50 4.45
N THR A 444 16.91 -14.89 5.69
CA THR A 444 15.90 -15.29 6.67
C THR A 444 14.84 -14.22 6.85
N TYR A 445 15.22 -12.94 7.02
CA TYR A 445 14.24 -11.86 7.20
C TYR A 445 13.38 -11.61 5.96
N ALA A 446 13.98 -11.63 4.77
CA ALA A 446 13.25 -11.45 3.52
C ALA A 446 12.23 -12.56 3.29
N PHE A 447 12.67 -13.81 3.47
CA PHE A 447 11.84 -15.00 3.32
C PHE A 447 10.72 -15.07 4.37
N LEU A 448 11.03 -14.88 5.66
CA LEU A 448 10.03 -14.91 6.73
C LEU A 448 9.00 -13.77 6.58
N GLY A 449 9.47 -12.57 6.24
CA GLY A 449 8.59 -11.45 5.92
C GLY A 449 7.64 -11.78 4.77
N LEU A 450 8.16 -12.43 3.72
CA LEU A 450 7.34 -12.88 2.58
C LEU A 450 6.28 -13.90 3.01
N MET A 451 6.65 -14.92 3.80
CA MET A 451 5.71 -15.91 4.32
C MET A 451 4.62 -15.29 5.20
N ALA A 452 4.99 -14.35 6.08
CA ALA A 452 4.03 -13.62 6.91
C ALA A 452 3.02 -12.85 6.05
N MET A 453 3.50 -12.15 5.01
CA MET A 453 2.64 -11.45 4.05
C MET A 453 1.75 -12.41 3.24
N PHE A 454 2.24 -13.62 2.94
CA PHE A 454 1.48 -14.65 2.25
C PHE A 454 0.30 -15.16 3.11
N SER A 455 0.54 -15.43 4.39
CA SER A 455 -0.53 -15.82 5.33
C SER A 455 -1.55 -14.68 5.50
N CYS A 456 -1.08 -13.43 5.60
CA CYS A 456 -1.95 -12.25 5.57
C CYS A 456 -2.80 -12.17 4.30
N ALA A 457 -2.21 -12.45 3.13
CA ALA A 457 -2.93 -12.48 1.87
C ALA A 457 -4.04 -13.54 1.87
N CYS A 458 -3.77 -14.74 2.42
CA CYS A 458 -4.76 -15.80 2.58
C CYS A 458 -5.92 -15.37 3.50
N MET A 459 -5.62 -14.78 4.65
CA MET A 459 -6.64 -14.24 5.57
C MET A 459 -7.51 -13.17 4.90
N LEU A 460 -6.90 -12.27 4.12
CA LEU A 460 -7.61 -11.23 3.39
C LEU A 460 -8.44 -11.79 2.23
N LEU A 461 -7.96 -12.80 1.53
CA LEU A 461 -8.69 -13.51 0.47
C LEU A 461 -9.92 -14.22 1.05
N LYS A 462 -9.79 -14.89 2.19
CA LYS A 462 -10.92 -15.47 2.94
C LYS A 462 -11.91 -14.42 3.40
N GLY A 463 -11.42 -13.32 3.99
CA GLY A 463 -12.27 -12.28 4.56
C GLY A 463 -13.00 -11.41 3.54
N LYS A 464 -12.32 -11.00 2.46
CA LYS A 464 -12.84 -10.05 1.46
C LYS A 464 -13.37 -10.72 0.18
N ARG A 465 -12.87 -11.90 -0.20
CA ARG A 465 -13.14 -12.54 -1.51
C ARG A 465 -13.55 -14.01 -1.35
N SER A 466 -14.51 -14.28 -0.46
CA SER A 466 -14.98 -15.64 -0.15
C SER A 466 -15.67 -16.39 -1.30
N GLU A 467 -16.02 -15.70 -2.39
CA GLU A 467 -16.78 -16.24 -3.52
C GLU A 467 -15.92 -16.67 -4.71
N ILE A 468 -14.61 -16.37 -4.69
CA ILE A 468 -13.68 -16.89 -5.70
C ILE A 468 -13.56 -18.41 -5.53
N PRO A 469 -13.72 -19.21 -6.60
CA PRO A 469 -13.58 -20.67 -6.53
C PRO A 469 -12.17 -21.06 -6.07
N ARG A 470 -12.09 -22.10 -5.25
CA ARG A 470 -10.83 -22.61 -4.67
C ARG A 470 -10.87 -24.12 -4.70
N ASP A 471 -9.77 -24.72 -5.11
CA ASP A 471 -9.64 -26.18 -5.09
C ASP A 471 -9.54 -26.72 -3.66
N ILE A 472 -8.92 -25.94 -2.77
CA ILE A 472 -8.62 -26.33 -1.39
C ILE A 472 -8.92 -25.16 -0.45
N HIS A 473 -9.53 -25.47 0.69
CA HIS A 473 -9.77 -24.52 1.77
C HIS A 473 -8.93 -24.86 2.99
N ALA A 474 -7.92 -24.05 3.30
CA ALA A 474 -7.19 -24.12 4.56
C ALA A 474 -8.11 -23.70 5.72
N SER A 475 -8.04 -24.38 6.86
CA SER A 475 -8.79 -23.95 8.04
C SER A 475 -8.21 -22.63 8.59
N TRP A 476 -9.05 -21.78 9.21
CA TRP A 476 -8.57 -20.54 9.83
C TRP A 476 -7.51 -20.80 10.90
N THR A 477 -7.61 -21.91 11.63
CA THR A 477 -6.63 -22.33 12.63
C THR A 477 -5.25 -22.54 12.00
N VAL A 478 -5.17 -23.26 10.87
CA VAL A 478 -3.90 -23.50 10.16
C VAL A 478 -3.27 -22.19 9.70
N VAL A 479 -4.07 -21.26 9.15
CA VAL A 479 -3.59 -19.96 8.68
C VAL A 479 -3.05 -19.10 9.84
N ILE A 480 -3.79 -19.03 10.96
CA ILE A 480 -3.41 -18.22 12.13
C ILE A 480 -2.18 -18.82 12.83
N VAL A 481 -2.16 -20.14 13.06
CA VAL A 481 -1.01 -20.81 13.67
C VAL A 481 0.23 -20.68 12.79
N GLY A 482 0.10 -20.88 11.48
CA GLY A 482 1.21 -20.67 10.54
C GLY A 482 1.75 -19.24 10.57
N PHE A 483 0.86 -18.23 10.64
CA PHE A 483 1.27 -16.84 10.79
C PHE A 483 2.02 -16.59 12.10
N LEU A 484 1.48 -17.05 13.23
CA LEU A 484 2.09 -16.87 14.55
C LEU A 484 3.46 -17.53 14.63
N LEU A 485 3.62 -18.75 14.11
CA LEU A 485 4.90 -19.45 14.10
C LEU A 485 5.95 -18.73 13.25
N VAL A 486 5.59 -18.16 12.11
CA VAL A 486 6.51 -17.33 11.31
C VAL A 486 6.89 -16.05 12.05
N VAL A 487 5.94 -15.39 12.71
CA VAL A 487 6.23 -14.21 13.53
C VAL A 487 7.19 -14.54 14.67
N VAL A 488 6.99 -15.68 15.34
CA VAL A 488 7.92 -16.20 16.35
C VAL A 488 9.31 -16.43 15.75
N GLY A 489 9.39 -17.00 14.54
CA GLY A 489 10.66 -17.18 13.81
C GLY A 489 11.37 -15.85 13.50
N ILE A 490 10.63 -14.80 13.15
CA ILE A 490 11.19 -13.45 12.94
C ILE A 490 11.77 -12.91 14.25
N PHE A 491 11.02 -13.03 15.37
CA PHE A 491 11.51 -12.59 16.69
C PHE A 491 12.72 -13.39 17.16
N ALA A 492 12.76 -14.71 16.91
CA ALA A 492 13.89 -15.55 17.25
C ALA A 492 15.18 -15.12 16.54
N ASN A 493 15.09 -14.80 15.25
CA ASN A 493 16.25 -14.26 14.51
C ASN A 493 16.62 -12.85 14.97
N LEU A 494 15.62 -11.99 15.25
CA LEU A 494 15.84 -10.61 15.70
C LEU A 494 16.59 -10.53 17.02
N LEU A 495 16.19 -11.35 17.98
CA LEU A 495 16.83 -11.37 19.29
C LEU A 495 18.21 -12.04 19.24
N GLY A 496 18.46 -12.91 18.25
CA GLY A 496 19.66 -13.74 18.15
C GLY A 496 20.84 -13.08 17.44
N ASP A 497 20.58 -12.16 16.50
CA ASP A 497 21.60 -11.29 15.90
C ASP A 497 20.94 -10.00 15.35
N PRO A 498 20.96 -8.90 16.14
CA PRO A 498 20.34 -7.64 15.72
C PRO A 498 21.12 -6.93 14.60
N SER A 499 22.41 -7.27 14.37
CA SER A 499 23.24 -6.61 13.35
C SER A 499 22.77 -6.94 11.93
N VAL A 500 22.30 -8.17 11.73
CA VAL A 500 21.74 -8.65 10.45
C VAL A 500 20.49 -7.85 10.05
N LEU A 501 19.64 -7.47 11.02
CA LEU A 501 18.44 -6.68 10.73
C LEU A 501 18.81 -5.35 10.06
N MET A 502 19.92 -4.74 10.45
CA MET A 502 20.39 -3.48 9.87
C MET A 502 20.69 -3.64 8.37
N TYR A 503 21.43 -4.69 7.98
CA TYR A 503 21.74 -4.97 6.57
C TYR A 503 20.46 -5.25 5.76
N PHE A 504 19.55 -6.08 6.30
CA PHE A 504 18.25 -6.32 5.69
C PHE A 504 17.47 -5.01 5.49
N ALA A 505 17.41 -4.15 6.52
CA ALA A 505 16.68 -2.90 6.48
C ALA A 505 17.23 -1.93 5.41
N ILE A 506 18.56 -1.82 5.27
CA ILE A 506 19.19 -0.97 4.24
C ILE A 506 18.76 -1.42 2.84
N TYR A 507 18.90 -2.72 2.52
CA TYR A 507 18.50 -3.24 1.21
C TYR A 507 17.00 -3.10 0.96
N PHE A 508 16.19 -3.40 1.97
CA PHE A 508 14.75 -3.25 1.89
C PHE A 508 14.34 -1.80 1.61
N ILE A 509 14.97 -0.82 2.28
CA ILE A 509 14.74 0.62 2.05
C ILE A 509 15.14 1.01 0.63
N VAL A 510 16.29 0.53 0.12
CA VAL A 510 16.75 0.83 -1.26
C VAL A 510 15.75 0.31 -2.29
N VAL A 511 15.33 -0.96 -2.19
CA VAL A 511 14.34 -1.56 -3.11
C VAL A 511 12.98 -0.85 -3.01
N MET A 512 12.55 -0.55 -1.78
CA MET A 512 11.34 0.23 -1.52
C MET A 512 11.38 1.63 -2.10
N LEU A 513 12.53 2.31 -2.02
CA LEU A 513 12.71 3.65 -2.55
C LEU A 513 12.52 3.66 -4.07
N VAL A 514 13.08 2.68 -4.79
CA VAL A 514 12.90 2.56 -6.25
C VAL A 514 11.42 2.38 -6.60
N ILE A 515 10.71 1.50 -5.90
CA ILE A 515 9.27 1.28 -6.12
C ILE A 515 8.44 2.51 -5.73
N PHE A 516 8.81 3.20 -4.66
CA PHE A 516 8.16 4.45 -4.23
C PHE A 516 8.32 5.54 -5.28
N ILE A 517 9.54 5.72 -5.82
CA ILE A 517 9.81 6.64 -6.94
C ILE A 517 8.91 6.29 -8.12
N MET A 518 8.72 5.01 -8.44
CA MET A 518 7.82 4.58 -9.52
C MET A 518 6.35 4.95 -9.23
N PHE A 519 5.87 4.83 -8.00
CA PHE A 519 4.50 5.22 -7.62
C PHE A 519 4.27 6.73 -7.56
N GLU A 520 5.29 7.52 -7.26
CA GLU A 520 5.20 8.98 -7.20
C GLU A 520 5.86 9.67 -8.41
N ARG A 521 6.26 8.92 -9.44
CA ARG A 521 7.00 9.45 -10.61
C ARG A 521 6.33 10.65 -11.27
N VAL A 522 5.01 10.66 -11.36
CA VAL A 522 4.26 11.80 -11.94
C VAL A 522 4.32 13.02 -11.01
N THR A 523 4.20 12.82 -9.69
CA THR A 523 4.33 13.87 -8.68
C THR A 523 5.75 14.44 -8.68
N ILE A 524 6.76 13.57 -8.70
CA ILE A 524 8.19 13.93 -8.76
C ILE A 524 8.48 14.73 -10.04
N LEU A 525 8.05 14.25 -11.20
CA LEU A 525 8.23 14.96 -12.47
C LEU A 525 7.58 16.35 -12.47
N ARG A 526 6.42 16.52 -11.80
CA ARG A 526 5.78 17.82 -11.63
C ARG A 526 6.59 18.75 -10.71
N VAL A 527 7.09 18.24 -9.58
CA VAL A 527 7.94 19.02 -8.67
C VAL A 527 9.22 19.45 -9.38
N VAL A 528 9.86 18.53 -10.12
CA VAL A 528 11.04 18.83 -10.95
C VAL A 528 10.71 19.87 -12.02
N LEU A 529 9.54 19.80 -12.65
CA LEU A 529 9.10 20.81 -13.61
C LEU A 529 8.96 22.19 -12.97
N VAL A 530 8.32 22.29 -11.80
CA VAL A 530 8.16 23.56 -11.06
C VAL A 530 9.53 24.09 -10.59
N PHE A 531 10.41 23.22 -10.13
CA PHE A 531 11.77 23.58 -9.75
C PHE A 531 12.58 24.10 -10.96
N LEU A 532 12.49 23.44 -12.11
CA LEU A 532 13.15 23.90 -13.34
C LEU A 532 12.55 25.20 -13.89
N GLN A 533 11.27 25.48 -13.64
CA GLN A 533 10.68 26.79 -13.95
C GLN A 533 11.33 27.91 -13.13
N SER A 534 11.70 27.62 -11.86
CA SER A 534 12.41 28.55 -10.98
C SER A 534 13.89 28.72 -11.36
N VAL A 535 14.62 27.61 -11.57
CA VAL A 535 16.08 27.62 -11.72
C VAL A 535 16.53 27.84 -13.17
N ALA A 536 15.77 27.36 -14.16
CA ALA A 536 16.14 27.40 -15.57
C ALA A 536 14.95 27.84 -16.47
N PRO A 537 14.43 29.07 -16.30
CA PRO A 537 13.32 29.56 -17.11
C PRO A 537 13.71 29.64 -18.59
N SER A 538 12.80 29.20 -19.47
CA SER A 538 12.99 29.28 -20.93
C SER A 538 12.87 30.72 -21.43
N ARG A 539 13.74 31.15 -22.35
CA ARG A 539 13.80 32.54 -22.86
C ARG A 539 12.50 33.03 -23.52
N MET A 540 11.66 32.14 -24.05
CA MET A 540 10.34 32.48 -24.65
C MET A 540 9.18 32.50 -23.64
N GLY A 541 9.36 32.01 -22.41
CA GLY A 541 8.34 32.11 -21.36
C GLY A 541 8.03 33.56 -20.93
N LYS A 542 8.89 34.51 -21.33
CA LYS A 542 8.69 35.95 -21.13
C LYS A 542 7.83 36.62 -22.20
N GLU A 543 7.66 36.00 -23.37
CA GLU A 543 6.88 36.60 -24.47
C GLU A 543 5.38 36.27 -24.38
N ILE A 544 4.97 35.19 -23.70
CA ILE A 544 3.54 34.81 -23.61
C ILE A 544 2.75 35.64 -22.57
N ILE A 545 3.41 36.44 -21.73
CA ILE A 545 2.71 37.53 -21.00
C ILE A 545 2.27 38.64 -21.99
N ILE A 546 2.77 38.62 -23.23
CA ILE A 546 2.44 39.57 -24.30
C ILE A 546 1.82 38.74 -25.45
N GLY A 547 0.52 38.46 -25.33
CA GLY A 547 -0.21 37.66 -26.30
C GLY A 547 0.05 38.09 -27.74
N MET A 548 0.59 37.18 -28.55
CA MET A 548 0.57 37.20 -30.01
C MET A 548 1.00 35.82 -30.54
N VAL A 549 0.28 35.37 -31.56
CA VAL A 549 0.48 34.18 -32.41
C VAL A 549 -0.24 32.89 -31.94
N ASP A 550 -1.42 32.69 -32.52
CA ASP A 550 -2.11 31.40 -32.71
C ASP A 550 -1.66 30.90 -34.08
N ASP A 551 -0.75 29.92 -34.13
CA ASP A 551 -0.37 29.24 -35.37
C ASP A 551 -0.68 27.74 -35.23
N GLY A 552 -1.56 27.26 -36.11
CA GLY A 552 -2.38 26.05 -35.98
C GLY A 552 -1.64 24.73 -36.17
N THR A 553 -0.49 24.54 -35.53
CA THR A 553 0.16 23.22 -35.42
C THR A 553 -0.08 22.63 -34.03
N PRO A 554 -0.28 21.30 -33.89
CA PRO A 554 -0.54 20.66 -32.60
C PRO A 554 0.78 20.59 -31.80
N GLU A 555 1.27 21.75 -31.37
CA GLU A 555 2.51 21.89 -30.62
C GLU A 555 2.28 21.55 -29.15
N VAL A 556 3.07 20.61 -28.66
CA VAL A 556 3.21 20.28 -27.24
C VAL A 556 3.46 21.57 -26.44
N GLU A 557 2.49 21.93 -25.61
CA GLU A 557 2.40 23.17 -24.86
C GLU A 557 3.70 23.57 -24.15
N HIS A 558 4.01 24.88 -24.21
CA HIS A 558 5.18 25.47 -23.58
C HIS A 558 5.08 25.43 -22.07
N THR A 559 6.01 24.76 -21.40
CA THR A 559 6.00 24.54 -19.95
C THR A 559 6.76 25.60 -19.14
N GLY A 560 7.28 26.66 -19.77
CA GLY A 560 8.03 27.74 -19.10
C GLY A 560 9.48 27.42 -18.69
N ALA A 561 9.90 26.14 -18.62
CA ALA A 561 11.23 25.69 -18.21
C ALA A 561 12.08 25.15 -19.38
N ARG A 562 13.41 25.36 -19.36
CA ARG A 562 14.35 24.67 -20.27
C ARG A 562 14.28 23.15 -20.01
N GLY A 563 14.00 22.36 -21.04
CA GLY A 563 13.81 20.91 -20.94
C GLY A 563 12.42 20.46 -20.45
N GLY A 564 11.53 21.38 -20.06
CA GLY A 564 10.22 21.04 -19.51
C GLY A 564 9.26 20.38 -20.52
N ARG A 565 9.45 20.60 -21.83
CA ARG A 565 8.73 19.88 -22.90
C ARG A 565 8.95 18.36 -22.81
N THR A 566 10.18 17.92 -22.54
CA THR A 566 10.50 16.49 -22.38
C THR A 566 9.80 15.90 -21.16
N ILE A 567 9.76 16.66 -20.06
CA ILE A 567 9.08 16.27 -18.83
C ILE A 567 7.56 16.18 -19.05
N ALA A 568 6.95 17.18 -19.71
CA ALA A 568 5.52 17.15 -20.03
C ALA A 568 5.15 16.00 -20.96
N ARG A 569 5.93 15.74 -22.03
CA ARG A 569 5.72 14.57 -22.90
C ARG A 569 5.80 13.26 -22.11
N THR A 570 6.74 13.16 -21.18
CA THR A 570 6.89 11.98 -20.32
C THR A 570 5.68 11.81 -19.39
N ILE A 571 5.20 12.89 -18.77
CA ILE A 571 3.98 12.88 -17.93
C ILE A 571 2.77 12.42 -18.75
N VAL A 572 2.59 12.97 -19.95
CA VAL A 572 1.48 12.61 -20.86
C VAL A 572 1.59 11.15 -21.28
N SER A 573 2.77 10.68 -21.69
CA SER A 573 3.01 9.28 -22.07
C SER A 573 2.68 8.30 -20.93
N ILE A 574 3.03 8.63 -19.69
CA ILE A 574 2.73 7.79 -18.52
C ILE A 574 1.22 7.71 -18.26
N ARG A 575 0.50 8.83 -18.41
CA ARG A 575 -0.91 8.95 -18.01
C ARG A 575 -1.92 8.64 -19.11
N ASN A 576 -1.54 8.76 -20.38
CA ASN A 576 -2.43 8.46 -21.51
C ASN A 576 -2.68 6.96 -21.73
N ALA A 577 -1.91 6.09 -21.07
CA ALA A 577 -1.98 4.67 -21.32
C ALA A 577 -3.29 4.08 -20.72
N PRO A 578 -4.25 3.67 -21.58
CA PRO A 578 -5.64 3.49 -21.19
C PRO A 578 -5.87 2.27 -20.30
N ILE A 579 -6.95 2.33 -19.55
CA ILE A 579 -7.46 1.24 -18.71
C ILE A 579 -8.84 0.84 -19.22
N VAL A 580 -9.11 -0.46 -19.29
CA VAL A 580 -10.40 -1.00 -19.74
C VAL A 580 -11.18 -1.50 -18.54
N PHE A 581 -12.46 -1.10 -18.44
CA PHE A 581 -13.39 -1.61 -17.46
C PHE A 581 -14.61 -2.23 -18.16
N PHE A 582 -14.77 -3.54 -18.02
CA PHE A 582 -15.90 -4.28 -18.56
C PHE A 582 -17.13 -4.10 -17.68
N CYS A 583 -18.23 -3.67 -18.30
CA CYS A 583 -19.50 -3.44 -17.61
C CYS A 583 -20.66 -4.08 -18.38
N LYS A 584 -21.46 -4.90 -17.69
CA LYS A 584 -22.62 -5.56 -18.31
C LYS A 584 -23.87 -4.69 -18.29
N VAL A 585 -24.08 -3.89 -17.24
CA VAL A 585 -25.33 -3.13 -17.04
C VAL A 585 -24.99 -1.65 -16.78
N PRO A 586 -25.75 -0.70 -17.34
CA PRO A 586 -25.54 0.72 -17.09
C PRO A 586 -26.00 1.09 -15.66
N ASP A 587 -25.18 0.76 -14.66
CA ASP A 587 -25.37 1.11 -13.25
C ASP A 587 -24.42 2.22 -12.80
N LEU A 588 -25.00 3.35 -12.39
CA LEU A 588 -24.30 4.54 -11.91
C LEU A 588 -23.36 4.24 -10.73
N THR A 589 -23.75 3.36 -9.83
CA THR A 589 -22.95 3.02 -8.65
C THR A 589 -21.72 2.19 -9.01
N ILE A 590 -21.84 1.29 -10.00
CA ILE A 590 -20.76 0.41 -10.45
C ILE A 590 -19.69 1.23 -11.17
N ILE A 591 -20.11 2.03 -12.15
CA ILE A 591 -19.19 2.86 -12.94
C ILE A 591 -18.50 3.91 -12.05
N ASN A 592 -19.23 4.56 -11.14
CA ASN A 592 -18.63 5.52 -10.21
C ASN A 592 -17.56 4.87 -9.32
N LYS A 593 -17.81 3.65 -8.81
CA LYS A 593 -16.83 2.90 -8.03
C LYS A 593 -15.59 2.56 -8.84
N ALA A 594 -15.75 2.13 -10.09
CA ALA A 594 -14.64 1.84 -11.00
C ALA A 594 -13.78 3.09 -11.25
N ILE A 595 -14.40 4.24 -11.54
CA ILE A 595 -13.68 5.51 -11.73
C ILE A 595 -12.89 5.90 -10.47
N ILE A 596 -13.51 5.79 -9.29
CA ILE A 596 -12.85 6.09 -8.01
C ILE A 596 -11.68 5.13 -7.76
N TYR A 597 -11.84 3.84 -8.08
CA TYR A 597 -10.79 2.84 -7.94
C TYR A 597 -9.59 3.16 -8.85
N VAL A 598 -9.86 3.38 -10.14
CA VAL A 598 -8.84 3.73 -11.14
C VAL A 598 -8.10 4.98 -10.71
N ARG A 599 -8.81 6.02 -10.27
CA ARG A 599 -8.20 7.28 -9.80
C ARG A 599 -7.32 7.12 -8.56
N ARG A 600 -7.63 6.17 -7.66
CA ARG A 600 -6.88 5.94 -6.42
C ARG A 600 -5.69 5.00 -6.61
N ASN A 601 -5.79 4.02 -7.50
CA ASN A 601 -4.81 2.93 -7.60
C ASN A 601 -3.97 2.98 -8.87
N GLU A 602 -4.41 3.69 -9.92
CA GLU A 602 -3.77 3.68 -11.23
C GLU A 602 -3.40 5.09 -11.69
N GLN A 603 -2.21 5.22 -12.29
CA GLN A 603 -1.69 6.48 -12.81
C GLN A 603 -2.15 6.68 -14.26
N THR A 604 -3.45 6.71 -14.50
CA THR A 604 -4.03 6.95 -15.82
C THR A 604 -4.94 8.17 -15.84
N HIS A 605 -5.11 8.71 -17.04
CA HIS A 605 -6.05 9.74 -17.39
C HIS A 605 -7.15 9.22 -18.32
N THR A 606 -7.08 7.98 -18.79
CA THR A 606 -8.03 7.43 -19.76
C THR A 606 -8.62 6.13 -19.23
N LEU A 607 -9.94 6.11 -19.07
CA LEU A 607 -10.73 4.95 -18.72
C LEU A 607 -11.71 4.63 -19.86
N ARG A 608 -11.65 3.41 -20.38
CA ARG A 608 -12.56 2.90 -21.41
C ARG A 608 -13.56 1.94 -20.77
N ILE A 609 -14.83 2.31 -20.78
CA ILE A 609 -15.93 1.45 -20.36
C ILE A 609 -16.31 0.59 -21.57
N VAL A 610 -16.09 -0.71 -21.48
CA VAL A 610 -16.37 -1.67 -22.56
C VAL A 610 -17.60 -2.48 -22.22
N HIS A 611 -18.58 -2.46 -23.10
CA HIS A 611 -19.77 -3.32 -23.04
C HIS A 611 -19.75 -4.29 -24.21
N VAL A 612 -19.62 -5.59 -23.91
CA VAL A 612 -19.71 -6.68 -24.89
C VAL A 612 -21.13 -7.23 -24.85
N PHE A 613 -21.84 -7.19 -25.97
CA PHE A 613 -23.26 -7.58 -26.06
C PHE A 613 -23.51 -8.60 -27.18
N ALA A 614 -24.46 -9.49 -26.94
CA ALA A 614 -24.98 -10.45 -27.92
C ALA A 614 -26.20 -9.87 -28.67
N ASP A 615 -26.61 -10.51 -29.78
CA ASP A 615 -27.70 -10.05 -30.64
C ASP A 615 -29.03 -9.79 -29.90
N GLU A 616 -29.30 -10.54 -28.82
CA GLU A 616 -30.51 -10.41 -27.99
C GLU A 616 -30.53 -9.12 -27.12
N GLU A 617 -29.37 -8.56 -26.79
CA GLU A 617 -29.20 -7.37 -25.95
C GLU A 617 -29.00 -6.08 -26.78
N ALA A 618 -29.02 -6.16 -28.12
CA ALA A 618 -28.73 -5.09 -29.08
C ALA A 618 -29.73 -3.92 -29.11
N GLY A 619 -30.56 -3.76 -28.07
CA GLY A 619 -31.49 -2.64 -27.95
C GLY A 619 -30.76 -1.29 -27.84
N ALA A 620 -31.08 -0.37 -28.75
CA ALA A 620 -30.68 1.05 -28.69
C ALA A 620 -30.80 1.72 -27.29
N PRO A 621 -31.82 1.45 -26.43
CA PRO A 621 -31.93 2.13 -25.14
C PRO A 621 -30.80 1.79 -24.14
N VAL A 622 -30.24 0.58 -24.16
CA VAL A 622 -29.17 0.18 -23.22
C VAL A 622 -27.86 0.87 -23.59
N LEU A 623 -27.52 0.86 -24.88
CA LEU A 623 -26.34 1.55 -25.41
C LEU A 623 -26.43 3.07 -25.23
N ALA A 624 -27.63 3.65 -25.42
CA ALA A 624 -27.88 5.06 -25.16
C ALA A 624 -27.66 5.41 -23.68
N ALA A 625 -28.16 4.60 -22.76
CA ALA A 625 -27.97 4.80 -21.32
C ALA A 625 -26.49 4.74 -20.91
N PHE A 626 -25.70 3.82 -21.47
CA PHE A 626 -24.26 3.79 -21.25
C PHE A 626 -23.55 5.04 -21.78
N ARG A 627 -23.90 5.50 -22.98
CA ARG A 627 -23.33 6.72 -23.58
C ARG A 627 -23.63 7.96 -22.74
N GLU A 628 -24.88 8.13 -22.33
CA GLU A 628 -25.31 9.25 -21.46
C GLU A 628 -24.56 9.22 -20.13
N MET A 629 -24.42 8.04 -19.53
CA MET A 629 -23.74 7.89 -18.24
C MET A 629 -22.23 8.08 -18.34
N ALA A 630 -21.59 7.63 -19.42
CA ALA A 630 -20.17 7.89 -19.67
C ALA A 630 -19.91 9.40 -19.83
N ALA A 631 -20.75 10.11 -20.59
CA ALA A 631 -20.67 11.57 -20.75
C ALA A 631 -20.89 12.32 -19.43
N LEU A 632 -21.85 11.88 -18.61
CA LEU A 632 -22.07 12.42 -17.28
C LEU A 632 -20.82 12.23 -16.40
N PHE A 633 -20.20 11.06 -16.41
CA PHE A 633 -19.02 10.82 -15.59
C PHE A 633 -17.77 11.56 -16.09
N ASP A 634 -17.61 11.70 -17.40
CA ASP A 634 -16.53 12.49 -18.01
C ASP A 634 -16.56 13.95 -17.53
N SER A 635 -17.76 14.56 -17.52
CA SER A 635 -17.97 15.93 -17.00
C SER A 635 -17.80 16.02 -15.47
N MET A 636 -18.26 15.03 -14.70
CA MET A 636 -18.07 15.00 -13.25
C MET A 636 -16.61 14.80 -12.82
N TYR A 637 -15.79 14.13 -13.64
CA TYR A 637 -14.42 13.77 -13.33
C TYR A 637 -13.42 14.35 -14.34
N PRO A 638 -13.20 15.67 -14.38
CA PRO A 638 -12.38 16.34 -15.41
C PRO A 638 -10.89 15.92 -15.43
N LYS A 639 -10.43 15.15 -14.43
CA LYS A 639 -9.06 14.62 -14.37
C LYS A 639 -8.93 13.23 -15.03
N ILE A 640 -10.02 12.59 -15.42
CA ILE A 640 -10.07 11.30 -16.11
C ILE A 640 -11.03 11.45 -17.28
N ARG A 641 -10.53 11.20 -18.48
CA ARG A 641 -11.32 10.99 -19.68
C ARG A 641 -12.00 9.64 -19.63
N VAL A 642 -13.33 9.62 -19.77
CA VAL A 642 -14.16 8.40 -19.76
C VAL A 642 -14.68 8.13 -21.17
N ASP A 643 -14.09 7.16 -21.86
CA ASP A 643 -14.55 6.69 -23.18
C ASP A 643 -15.54 5.52 -23.03
N PHE A 644 -16.54 5.43 -23.91
CA PHE A 644 -17.46 4.30 -23.98
C PHE A 644 -17.26 3.51 -25.28
N VAL A 645 -17.00 2.20 -25.17
CA VAL A 645 -16.84 1.30 -26.31
C VAL A 645 -17.87 0.20 -26.23
N SER A 646 -18.69 0.09 -27.27
CA SER A 646 -19.66 -1.00 -27.45
C SER A 646 -19.09 -2.01 -28.45
N VAL A 647 -19.11 -3.29 -28.09
CA VAL A 647 -18.49 -4.37 -28.86
C VAL A 647 -19.52 -5.47 -29.09
N HIS A 648 -19.76 -5.80 -30.35
CA HIS A 648 -20.65 -6.90 -30.71
C HIS A 648 -19.89 -8.24 -30.64
N GLY A 649 -20.41 -9.20 -29.88
CA GLY A 649 -19.87 -10.57 -29.79
C GLY A 649 -20.08 -11.26 -28.45
N GLU A 650 -19.53 -12.47 -28.29
CA GLU A 650 -19.58 -13.19 -27.02
C GLU A 650 -18.38 -12.83 -26.13
N PHE A 651 -18.65 -12.63 -24.83
CA PHE A 651 -17.59 -12.37 -23.86
C PHE A 651 -16.82 -13.64 -23.51
N GLY A 652 -15.57 -13.73 -23.97
CA GLY A 652 -14.67 -14.86 -23.72
C GLY A 652 -13.18 -14.52 -23.85
N PRO A 653 -12.28 -15.49 -23.62
CA PRO A 653 -10.83 -15.29 -23.67
C PRO A 653 -10.33 -14.73 -25.02
N THR A 654 -10.92 -15.16 -26.13
CA THR A 654 -10.65 -14.67 -27.48
C THR A 654 -10.99 -13.19 -27.63
N MET A 655 -12.17 -12.79 -27.18
CA MET A 655 -12.61 -11.39 -27.21
C MET A 655 -11.69 -10.50 -26.38
N ILE A 656 -11.28 -10.97 -25.20
CA ILE A 656 -10.36 -10.23 -24.32
C ILE A 656 -8.98 -10.07 -24.98
N GLU A 657 -8.45 -11.13 -25.59
CA GLU A 657 -7.16 -11.09 -26.30
C GLU A 657 -7.24 -10.17 -27.53
N TRP A 658 -8.34 -10.23 -28.28
CA TRP A 658 -8.59 -9.34 -29.42
C TRP A 658 -8.67 -7.86 -28.98
N LEU A 659 -9.40 -7.57 -27.90
CA LEU A 659 -9.46 -6.22 -27.32
C LEU A 659 -8.09 -5.76 -26.80
N SER A 660 -7.29 -6.68 -26.26
CA SER A 660 -5.94 -6.38 -25.77
C SER A 660 -5.02 -5.94 -26.91
N ARG A 661 -5.05 -6.66 -28.04
CA ARG A 661 -4.27 -6.37 -29.25
C ARG A 661 -4.76 -5.11 -29.96
N SER A 662 -6.07 -5.00 -30.21
CA SER A 662 -6.66 -3.87 -30.93
C SER A 662 -6.54 -2.55 -30.17
N MET A 663 -6.70 -2.57 -28.84
CA MET A 663 -6.60 -1.36 -28.01
C MET A 663 -5.19 -1.08 -27.48
N ASN A 664 -4.23 -1.97 -27.72
CA ASN A 664 -2.87 -1.93 -27.14
C ASN A 664 -2.90 -1.77 -25.60
N VAL A 665 -3.81 -2.50 -24.94
CA VAL A 665 -3.95 -2.52 -23.48
C VAL A 665 -3.60 -3.91 -22.98
N PRO A 666 -2.58 -4.06 -22.12
CA PRO A 666 -2.26 -5.35 -21.49
C PRO A 666 -3.46 -5.92 -20.72
N ARG A 667 -3.67 -7.24 -20.79
CA ARG A 667 -4.82 -7.94 -20.14
C ARG A 667 -4.93 -7.67 -18.63
N ASN A 668 -3.78 -7.50 -17.95
CA ASN A 668 -3.69 -7.14 -16.53
C ASN A 668 -4.13 -5.70 -16.21
N MET A 669 -4.33 -4.85 -17.22
CA MET A 669 -4.91 -3.50 -17.11
C MET A 669 -6.38 -3.45 -17.56
N MET A 670 -6.99 -4.62 -17.75
CA MET A 670 -8.42 -4.78 -17.98
C MET A 670 -9.09 -5.28 -16.71
N PHE A 671 -10.17 -4.62 -16.35
CA PHE A 671 -10.91 -4.81 -15.11
C PHE A 671 -12.33 -5.26 -15.39
N ILE A 672 -12.86 -6.13 -14.54
CA ILE A 672 -14.28 -6.49 -14.56
C ILE A 672 -14.79 -6.61 -13.12
N THR A 673 -16.02 -6.18 -12.89
CA THR A 673 -16.71 -6.48 -11.63
C THR A 673 -16.93 -7.98 -11.50
N GLN A 674 -16.62 -8.55 -10.33
CA GLN A 674 -16.71 -10.00 -10.07
C GLN A 674 -17.92 -10.65 -10.76
N PRO A 675 -17.70 -11.46 -11.81
CA PRO A 675 -18.79 -12.07 -12.58
C PRO A 675 -19.30 -13.34 -11.88
N ASP A 676 -20.38 -13.95 -12.37
CA ASP A 676 -20.91 -15.23 -11.84
C ASP A 676 -19.83 -16.34 -11.86
N ILE A 677 -19.96 -17.38 -11.02
CA ILE A 677 -18.93 -18.41 -10.76
C ILE A 677 -18.34 -19.03 -12.06
N LEU A 678 -19.18 -19.35 -13.05
CA LEU A 678 -18.78 -19.91 -14.35
C LEU A 678 -17.97 -18.93 -15.22
N SER A 679 -18.31 -17.64 -15.16
CA SER A 679 -17.58 -16.58 -15.84
C SER A 679 -16.30 -16.16 -15.11
N ALA A 680 -16.19 -16.40 -13.79
CA ALA A 680 -15.01 -16.10 -13.01
C ALA A 680 -13.81 -17.00 -13.37
N GLU A 681 -14.06 -18.28 -13.67
CA GLU A 681 -13.05 -19.22 -14.15
C GLU A 681 -12.48 -18.79 -15.53
N ARG A 682 -13.36 -18.46 -16.48
CA ARG A 682 -12.98 -17.96 -17.82
C ARG A 682 -12.18 -16.65 -17.75
N VAL A 683 -12.55 -15.74 -16.83
CA VAL A 683 -11.90 -14.44 -16.62
C VAL A 683 -10.54 -14.58 -15.91
N SER A 684 -10.44 -15.48 -14.92
CA SER A 684 -9.19 -15.74 -14.20
C SER A 684 -8.15 -16.39 -15.13
N MET A 685 -8.57 -17.34 -15.98
CA MET A 685 -7.73 -17.97 -17.00
C MET A 685 -7.26 -16.98 -18.08
N ALA A 686 -8.02 -15.90 -18.32
CA ALA A 686 -7.65 -14.85 -19.27
C ALA A 686 -6.66 -13.81 -18.71
N GLY A 687 -6.33 -13.86 -17.41
CA GLY A 687 -5.34 -12.98 -16.77
C GLY A 687 -5.82 -11.56 -16.43
N MET A 688 -7.15 -11.34 -16.42
CA MET A 688 -7.75 -10.04 -16.08
C MET A 688 -7.83 -9.80 -14.57
N ARG A 689 -7.87 -8.53 -14.16
CA ARG A 689 -8.04 -8.15 -12.75
C ARG A 689 -9.51 -8.09 -12.37
N LEU A 690 -9.84 -8.70 -11.23
CA LEU A 690 -11.18 -8.64 -10.67
C LEU A 690 -11.30 -7.39 -9.78
N GLU A 691 -12.24 -6.50 -10.09
CA GLU A 691 -12.65 -5.42 -9.18
C GLU A 691 -13.78 -5.89 -8.27
N THR A 692 -13.65 -5.61 -6.96
CA THR A 692 -14.73 -5.86 -6.01
C THR A 692 -15.87 -4.88 -6.26
N ALA A 693 -16.95 -5.37 -6.84
CA ALA A 693 -18.25 -4.90 -6.45
C ALA A 693 -18.45 -5.37 -5.01
N ALA A 694 -18.29 -4.48 -4.02
CA ALA A 694 -18.88 -4.71 -2.69
C ALA A 694 -20.41 -4.60 -2.81
N THR A 695 -20.98 -5.47 -3.63
CA THR A 695 -22.40 -5.60 -3.90
C THR A 695 -22.67 -7.08 -3.72
N LYS A 696 -22.93 -7.47 -2.47
CA LYS A 696 -23.92 -8.52 -2.27
C LYS A 696 -25.14 -8.05 -3.07
N ARG A 697 -25.62 -8.91 -3.98
CA ARG A 697 -26.88 -8.69 -4.70
C ARG A 697 -27.88 -8.09 -3.72
N PHE A 698 -28.34 -6.87 -4.02
CA PHE A 698 -29.61 -6.41 -3.47
C PHE A 698 -30.68 -7.29 -4.13
N ASP A 699 -30.84 -8.52 -3.62
CA ASP A 699 -32.08 -9.25 -3.82
C ASP A 699 -33.14 -8.45 -3.04
N VAL A 700 -33.78 -7.51 -3.73
CA VAL A 700 -35.06 -6.94 -3.32
C VAL A 700 -36.12 -8.01 -3.55
N SER A 701 -35.98 -9.12 -2.85
CA SER A 701 -37.00 -10.13 -2.71
C SER A 701 -36.83 -10.71 -1.32
N THR A 702 -37.79 -10.40 -0.45
CA THR A 702 -38.02 -11.01 0.87
C THR A 702 -37.14 -10.54 2.05
N SER A 703 -37.45 -9.37 2.63
CA SER A 703 -37.58 -9.30 4.10
C SER A 703 -38.33 -8.04 4.58
N SER A 704 -39.50 -8.28 5.18
CA SER A 704 -40.01 -7.59 6.38
C SER A 704 -40.25 -6.07 6.31
N GLN A 705 -41.51 -5.75 6.07
CA GLN A 705 -42.22 -4.53 6.47
C GLN A 705 -41.74 -4.00 7.84
N SER A 706 -41.07 -2.85 7.86
CA SER A 706 -41.10 -1.95 9.01
C SER A 706 -41.16 -0.50 8.51
N PRO A 707 -41.97 0.38 9.11
CA PRO A 707 -42.15 1.73 8.61
C PRO A 707 -40.83 2.53 8.67
N PRO A 708 -40.53 3.40 7.68
CA PRO A 708 -39.25 4.12 7.56
C PRO A 708 -38.91 4.98 8.80
N VAL A 709 -39.93 5.41 9.55
CA VAL A 709 -39.77 6.16 10.81
C VAL A 709 -39.17 5.29 11.92
N HIS A 710 -39.60 4.03 12.04
CA HIS A 710 -39.11 3.11 13.07
C HIS A 710 -37.63 2.74 12.85
N PHE A 711 -37.22 2.59 11.59
CA PHE A 711 -35.83 2.40 11.21
C PHE A 711 -34.93 3.58 11.62
N LEU A 712 -35.34 4.81 11.30
CA LEU A 712 -34.58 6.02 11.63
C LEU A 712 -34.45 6.24 13.15
N LEU A 713 -35.54 6.00 13.91
CA LEU A 713 -35.52 6.09 15.37
C LEU A 713 -34.57 5.06 16.00
N ASN A 714 -34.57 3.82 15.48
CA ASN A 714 -33.67 2.78 15.96
C ASN A 714 -32.20 3.10 15.64
N LEU A 715 -31.92 3.61 14.44
CA LEU A 715 -30.57 4.05 14.06
C LEU A 715 -30.07 5.20 14.96
N GLN A 716 -30.89 6.23 15.17
CA GLN A 716 -30.55 7.34 16.08
C GLN A 716 -30.31 6.84 17.52
N LYS A 717 -31.11 5.88 18.00
CA LYS A 717 -30.92 5.27 19.32
C LYS A 717 -29.56 4.56 19.42
N GLN A 718 -29.17 3.77 18.42
CA GLN A 718 -27.88 3.07 18.42
C GLN A 718 -26.68 4.02 18.36
N PHE A 719 -26.75 5.10 17.58
CA PHE A 719 -25.71 6.15 17.57
C PHE A 719 -25.57 6.83 18.94
N ARG A 720 -26.67 7.08 19.65
CA ARG A 720 -26.62 7.62 21.02
C ARG A 720 -25.95 6.65 22.00
N HIS A 721 -26.26 5.36 21.92
CA HIS A 721 -25.60 4.35 22.76
C HIS A 721 -24.10 4.28 22.48
N ARG A 722 -23.70 4.22 21.20
CA ARG A 722 -22.30 4.26 20.79
C ARG A 722 -21.57 5.49 21.33
N ARG A 723 -22.18 6.68 21.20
CA ARG A 723 -21.63 7.93 21.72
C ARG A 723 -21.38 7.84 23.22
N ARG A 724 -22.33 7.32 24.00
CA ARG A 724 -22.17 7.13 25.45
C ARG A 724 -21.02 6.18 25.78
N TYR A 725 -20.93 5.02 25.13
CA TYR A 725 -19.84 4.07 25.39
C TYR A 725 -18.47 4.62 25.02
N ASP A 726 -18.33 5.33 23.89
CA ASP A 726 -17.08 5.98 23.49
C ASP A 726 -16.67 7.09 24.51
N LEU A 727 -17.62 7.87 25.04
CA LEU A 727 -17.35 8.90 26.05
C LEU A 727 -16.96 8.27 27.40
N SER A 728 -17.75 7.32 27.88
CA SER A 728 -17.52 6.63 29.17
C SER A 728 -16.21 5.85 29.16
N SER A 729 -15.88 5.14 28.08
CA SER A 729 -14.61 4.40 27.96
C SER A 729 -13.40 5.32 28.04
N CYS A 730 -13.44 6.50 27.40
CA CYS A 730 -12.35 7.47 27.51
C CYS A 730 -12.20 8.01 28.94
N ILE A 731 -13.30 8.33 29.63
CA ILE A 731 -13.26 8.84 31.01
C ILE A 731 -12.67 7.78 31.94
N VAL A 732 -13.13 6.53 31.84
CA VAL A 732 -12.63 5.41 32.66
C VAL A 732 -11.16 5.11 32.33
N GLY A 733 -10.77 5.17 31.05
CA GLY A 733 -9.39 4.98 30.61
C GLY A 733 -8.45 6.05 31.18
N LEU A 734 -8.85 7.32 31.16
CA LEU A 734 -8.08 8.43 31.76
C LEU A 734 -8.01 8.32 33.28
N LEU A 735 -9.10 7.92 33.93
CA LEU A 735 -9.12 7.64 35.38
C LEU A 735 -8.12 6.54 35.74
N GLY A 736 -8.05 5.47 34.96
CA GLY A 736 -7.07 4.40 35.16
C GLY A 736 -5.62 4.88 35.06
N ILE A 737 -5.30 5.76 34.09
CA ILE A 737 -3.98 6.38 33.98
C ILE A 737 -3.67 7.25 35.21
N ALA A 738 -4.63 8.08 35.63
CA ALA A 738 -4.44 8.96 36.78
C ALA A 738 -4.20 8.17 38.07
N LEU A 739 -4.96 7.09 38.30
CA LEU A 739 -4.78 6.20 39.44
C LEU A 739 -3.41 5.50 39.40
N MET A 740 -2.96 5.06 38.23
CA MET A 740 -1.63 4.46 38.05
C MET A 740 -0.49 5.44 38.37
N LEU A 741 -0.63 6.72 37.99
CA LEU A 741 0.37 7.74 38.33
C LEU A 741 0.41 7.99 39.85
N VAL A 742 -0.74 8.06 40.51
CA VAL A 742 -0.82 8.21 41.97
C VAL A 742 -0.25 6.99 42.69
N GLU A 743 -0.51 5.80 42.16
CA GLU A 743 0.06 4.53 42.66
C GLU A 743 1.59 4.57 42.62
N ASN A 744 2.18 4.92 41.48
CA ASN A 744 3.64 5.00 41.31
C ASN A 744 4.27 6.06 42.23
N GLU A 745 3.65 7.23 42.37
CA GLU A 745 4.15 8.29 43.28
C GLU A 745 4.17 7.84 44.75
N ILE A 746 3.21 7.02 45.18
CA ILE A 746 3.15 6.51 46.57
C ILE A 746 4.11 5.34 46.76
N ALA A 747 4.16 4.41 45.79
CA ALA A 747 5.01 3.22 45.84
C ALA A 747 6.50 3.58 45.95
N GLU A 748 6.92 4.62 45.25
CA GLU A 748 8.33 5.00 45.14
C GLU A 748 8.76 6.05 46.19
N ARG A 749 7.86 6.49 47.07
CA ARG A 749 8.19 7.46 48.14
C ARG A 749 8.82 6.84 49.39
N ASN A 750 8.68 5.52 49.60
CA ASN A 750 9.10 4.85 50.83
C ASN A 750 9.92 3.58 50.54
N ASP A 751 11.24 3.62 50.75
CA ASP A 751 12.10 2.41 50.71
C ASP A 751 11.77 1.41 51.83
N GLU A 752 11.23 1.90 52.95
CA GLU A 752 10.58 1.09 54.00
C GLU A 752 9.10 1.50 54.09
N MET A 753 8.21 0.79 53.38
CA MET A 753 6.78 1.13 53.40
C MET A 753 6.17 0.88 54.79
N PRO A 754 5.65 1.91 55.50
CA PRO A 754 4.81 1.67 56.67
C PRO A 754 3.54 0.92 56.25
N SER A 755 3.05 0.01 57.09
CA SER A 755 1.88 -0.87 56.81
C SER A 755 0.62 -0.14 56.30
N LYS A 756 0.44 1.14 56.69
CA LYS A 756 -0.63 2.00 56.19
C LYS A 756 -0.49 2.35 54.70
N SER A 757 0.72 2.60 54.22
CA SER A 757 1.00 2.97 52.82
C SER A 757 0.86 1.78 51.87
N GLU A 758 1.26 0.59 52.31
CA GLU A 758 1.08 -0.66 51.58
C GLU A 758 -0.41 -0.96 51.35
N LEU A 759 -1.24 -0.73 52.39
CA LEU A 759 -2.70 -0.81 52.28
C LEU A 759 -3.29 0.20 51.29
N VAL A 760 -2.75 1.43 51.23
CA VAL A 760 -3.19 2.44 50.24
C VAL A 760 -2.82 2.04 48.82
N VAL A 761 -1.60 1.54 48.58
CA VAL A 761 -1.18 1.06 47.25
C VAL A 761 -2.03 -0.14 46.83
N LEU A 762 -2.31 -1.08 47.74
CA LEU A 762 -3.20 -2.20 47.46
C LEU A 762 -4.61 -1.74 47.06
N ILE A 763 -5.18 -0.76 47.79
CA ILE A 763 -6.49 -0.17 47.45
C ILE A 763 -6.45 0.49 46.08
N LEU A 764 -5.39 1.24 45.75
CA LEU A 764 -5.24 1.86 44.43
C LEU A 764 -5.14 0.82 43.31
N LYS A 765 -4.37 -0.26 43.50
CA LYS A 765 -4.30 -1.39 42.56
C LYS A 765 -5.67 -2.03 42.32
N ILE A 766 -6.49 -2.17 43.37
CA ILE A 766 -7.88 -2.66 43.24
C ILE A 766 -8.71 -1.69 42.40
N PHE A 767 -8.61 -0.38 42.63
CA PHE A 767 -9.32 0.61 41.80
C PHE A 767 -8.84 0.62 40.34
N VAL A 768 -7.54 0.45 40.09
CA VAL A 768 -6.99 0.30 38.73
C VAL A 768 -7.54 -0.95 38.05
N LEU A 769 -7.57 -2.10 38.73
CA LEU A 769 -8.19 -3.34 38.23
C LEU A 769 -9.68 -3.14 37.91
N VAL A 770 -10.46 -2.58 38.84
CA VAL A 770 -11.90 -2.34 38.65
C VAL A 770 -12.15 -1.39 37.47
N SER A 771 -11.38 -0.31 37.36
CA SER A 771 -11.48 0.62 36.22
C SER A 771 -11.15 -0.05 34.88
N THR A 772 -10.18 -0.97 34.88
CA THR A 772 -9.76 -1.72 33.69
C THR A 772 -10.82 -2.72 33.26
N VAL A 773 -11.39 -3.49 34.19
CA VAL A 773 -12.51 -4.40 33.91
C VAL A 773 -13.73 -3.63 33.39
N LEU A 774 -14.05 -2.48 33.99
CA LEU A 774 -15.14 -1.62 33.51
C LEU A 774 -14.86 -1.10 32.09
N LEU A 775 -13.63 -0.69 31.81
CA LEU A 775 -13.21 -0.26 30.47
C LEU A 775 -13.43 -1.38 29.45
N ASP A 776 -12.99 -2.60 29.74
CA ASP A 776 -13.13 -3.75 28.84
C ASP A 776 -14.59 -4.09 28.55
N VAL A 777 -15.46 -4.04 29.57
CA VAL A 777 -16.91 -4.20 29.40
C VAL A 777 -17.48 -3.12 28.47
N LEU A 778 -17.09 -1.86 28.66
CA LEU A 778 -17.53 -0.74 27.81
C LEU A 778 -17.06 -0.92 26.36
N LEU A 779 -15.84 -1.43 26.14
CA LEU A 779 -15.31 -1.74 24.81
C LEU A 779 -16.11 -2.84 24.12
N VAL A 780 -16.42 -3.94 24.82
CA VAL A 780 -17.25 -5.02 24.27
C VAL A 780 -18.65 -4.52 23.91
N LEU A 781 -19.30 -3.76 24.80
CA LEU A 781 -20.62 -3.15 24.53
C LEU A 781 -20.58 -2.21 23.33
N ARG A 782 -19.52 -1.41 23.22
CA ARG A 782 -19.30 -0.52 22.08
C ARG A 782 -19.18 -1.31 20.77
N TYR A 783 -18.39 -2.38 20.73
CA TYR A 783 -18.22 -3.21 19.53
C TYR A 783 -19.53 -3.91 19.14
N ARG A 784 -20.32 -4.34 20.13
CA ARG A 784 -21.67 -4.87 19.89
C ARG A 784 -22.60 -3.82 19.26
N CYS A 785 -22.62 -2.59 19.80
CA CYS A 785 -23.40 -1.49 19.23
C CYS A 785 -22.92 -1.08 17.84
N ASP A 786 -21.61 -1.01 17.61
CA ASP A 786 -21.06 -0.75 16.26
C ASP A 786 -21.47 -1.85 15.28
N GLY A 787 -21.44 -3.12 15.69
CA GLY A 787 -21.99 -4.23 14.92
C GLY A 787 -23.46 -4.02 14.52
N HIS A 788 -24.31 -3.64 15.47
CA HIS A 788 -25.73 -3.34 15.21
C HIS A 788 -25.92 -2.13 14.28
N VAL A 789 -25.15 -1.04 14.45
CA VAL A 789 -25.21 0.13 13.56
C VAL A 789 -24.87 -0.27 12.13
N ASN A 790 -23.81 -1.07 11.95
CA ASN A 790 -23.40 -1.54 10.64
C ASN A 790 -24.41 -2.52 10.02
N GLN A 791 -25.08 -3.34 10.82
CA GLN A 791 -26.19 -4.18 10.36
C GLN A 791 -27.37 -3.32 9.87
N LEU A 792 -27.74 -2.28 10.64
CA LEU A 792 -28.82 -1.36 10.26
C LEU A 792 -28.47 -0.55 8.99
N GLN A 793 -27.20 -0.16 8.83
CA GLN A 793 -26.71 0.50 7.61
C GLN A 793 -26.49 -0.47 6.45
N SER A 794 -26.85 -1.75 6.60
CA SER A 794 -26.64 -2.82 5.61
C SER A 794 -25.18 -3.00 5.17
N ALA A 795 -24.23 -2.50 5.96
CA ALA A 795 -22.80 -2.71 5.77
C ALA A 795 -22.36 -4.13 6.19
N VAL A 796 -23.18 -4.82 7.01
CA VAL A 796 -22.96 -6.20 7.47
C VAL A 796 -24.28 -6.99 7.41
N PRO A 797 -24.34 -8.18 6.77
CA PRO A 797 -25.57 -8.98 6.62
C PRO A 797 -26.13 -9.52 7.96
N SER A 798 -27.45 -9.74 8.01
CA SER A 798 -28.24 -10.01 9.23
C SER A 798 -28.22 -11.46 9.78
N ARG A 799 -27.59 -12.43 9.08
CA ARG A 799 -27.50 -13.83 9.54
C ARG A 799 -26.09 -14.39 9.49
N ARG A 800 -25.84 -15.31 10.44
CA ARG A 800 -24.66 -16.09 10.89
C ARG A 800 -23.61 -16.60 9.87
N ALA A 801 -23.54 -16.10 8.64
CA ALA A 801 -22.51 -16.46 7.67
C ALA A 801 -21.69 -15.23 7.23
N LYS A 802 -20.36 -15.39 7.31
CA LYS A 802 -19.26 -14.44 7.03
C LYS A 802 -18.87 -13.57 8.25
N PHE A 803 -18.33 -14.24 9.28
CA PHE A 803 -17.47 -13.61 10.28
C PHE A 803 -16.28 -12.94 9.56
N SER A 804 -16.31 -11.62 9.40
CA SER A 804 -15.09 -10.86 9.18
C SER A 804 -14.27 -10.92 10.48
N LEU A 805 -13.30 -11.84 10.54
CA LEU A 805 -12.38 -12.00 11.69
C LEU A 805 -11.62 -10.73 12.05
N TRP A 806 -11.56 -9.76 11.13
CA TRP A 806 -10.94 -8.46 11.37
C TRP A 806 -11.53 -7.71 12.57
N ARG A 807 -12.85 -7.72 12.74
CA ARG A 807 -13.52 -6.98 13.84
C ARG A 807 -13.28 -7.60 15.21
N PRO A 808 -13.43 -8.92 15.42
CA PRO A 808 -13.07 -9.56 16.68
C PRO A 808 -11.55 -9.55 16.93
N MET A 809 -10.69 -9.62 15.90
CA MET A 809 -9.24 -9.43 16.11
C MET A 809 -8.90 -8.00 16.54
N LEU A 810 -9.55 -6.99 15.95
CA LEU A 810 -9.37 -5.61 16.37
C LEU A 810 -9.85 -5.39 17.80
N LEU A 811 -11.00 -6.00 18.18
CA LEU A 811 -11.46 -6.01 19.56
C LEU A 811 -10.45 -6.71 20.48
N LEU A 812 -9.89 -7.86 20.08
CA LEU A 812 -8.90 -8.58 20.88
C LEU A 812 -7.63 -7.75 21.09
N LEU A 813 -7.09 -7.14 20.04
CA LEU A 813 -5.94 -6.25 20.13
C LEU A 813 -6.23 -5.06 21.05
N GLU A 814 -7.41 -4.48 20.91
CA GLU A 814 -7.85 -3.35 21.71
C GLU A 814 -8.04 -3.72 23.19
N LEU A 815 -8.59 -4.91 23.47
CA LEU A 815 -8.66 -5.47 24.81
C LEU A 815 -7.26 -5.72 25.36
N ILE A 816 -6.34 -6.38 24.63
CA ILE A 816 -4.97 -6.60 25.11
C ILE A 816 -4.28 -5.27 25.49
N ALA A 817 -4.40 -4.24 24.65
CA ALA A 817 -3.81 -2.93 24.92
C ALA A 817 -4.48 -2.19 26.09
N CYS A 818 -5.80 -2.30 26.24
CA CYS A 818 -6.55 -1.64 27.31
C CYS A 818 -6.53 -2.40 28.64
N SER A 819 -6.42 -3.72 28.61
CA SER A 819 -6.37 -4.61 29.78
C SER A 819 -4.99 -4.62 30.43
N PHE A 820 -3.94 -4.12 29.78
CA PHE A 820 -2.62 -4.01 30.41
C PHE A 820 -2.70 -3.11 31.65
N HIS A 821 -2.39 -3.68 32.82
CA HIS A 821 -2.28 -3.04 34.13
C HIS A 821 -1.52 -3.99 35.07
N ILE A 822 -1.10 -3.48 36.22
CA ILE A 822 -0.43 -4.30 37.25
C ILE A 822 -1.50 -4.80 38.23
N PRO A 823 -1.71 -6.12 38.35
CA PRO A 823 -2.74 -6.67 39.23
C PRO A 823 -2.33 -6.59 40.71
N PRO A 824 -3.30 -6.53 41.64
CA PRO A 824 -3.03 -6.62 43.07
C PRO A 824 -2.41 -7.99 43.39
N GLY A 825 -1.31 -8.01 44.15
CA GLY A 825 -0.56 -9.22 44.53
C GLY A 825 0.73 -9.48 43.75
N LEU A 826 1.01 -8.71 42.69
CA LEU A 826 2.31 -8.71 42.03
C LEU A 826 3.18 -7.60 42.64
N SER A 827 4.29 -8.00 43.27
CA SER A 827 5.33 -7.11 43.82
C SER A 827 6.71 -7.69 43.51
N GLY A 828 7.68 -6.82 43.29
CA GLY A 828 9.04 -7.22 42.94
C GLY A 828 9.85 -6.04 42.42
N LYS A 829 11.17 -6.23 42.31
CA LYS A 829 12.09 -5.28 41.70
C LYS A 829 12.83 -5.98 40.55
N PHE A 830 13.02 -5.29 39.43
CA PHE A 830 13.80 -5.73 38.29
C PHE A 830 15.11 -4.97 38.26
N GLU A 831 16.24 -5.68 38.20
CA GLU A 831 17.55 -5.06 38.04
C GLU A 831 17.86 -4.89 36.55
N PHE A 832 18.29 -3.69 36.16
CA PHE A 832 18.75 -3.39 34.80
C PHE A 832 20.21 -2.99 34.83
N VAL A 833 20.99 -3.60 33.94
CA VAL A 833 22.41 -3.29 33.73
C VAL A 833 22.53 -2.59 32.38
N GLN A 834 22.83 -1.28 32.40
CA GLN A 834 22.89 -0.46 31.20
C GLN A 834 24.33 0.01 30.94
N LEU A 835 24.87 -0.24 29.75
CA LEU A 835 26.18 0.27 29.34
C LEU A 835 26.13 1.80 29.26
N HIS A 836 26.97 2.48 30.03
CA HIS A 836 27.00 3.94 30.11
C HIS A 836 28.24 4.55 29.41
N GLY A 837 29.38 3.85 29.40
CA GLY A 837 30.57 4.31 28.68
C GLY A 837 31.84 3.53 29.00
N ASN A 838 32.97 4.00 28.45
CA ASN A 838 34.30 3.45 28.69
C ASN A 838 35.00 4.17 29.86
N LEU A 839 36.03 3.53 30.41
CA LEU A 839 36.83 4.08 31.51
C LEU A 839 37.47 5.44 31.17
N SER A 840 37.72 6.25 32.21
CA SER A 840 38.44 7.52 32.07
C SER A 840 39.81 7.32 31.43
N ARG A 841 40.21 8.26 30.56
CA ARG A 841 41.50 8.21 29.86
C ARG A 841 42.70 8.51 30.78
N GLU A 842 42.45 9.12 31.93
CA GLU A 842 43.47 9.51 32.92
C GLU A 842 43.62 8.46 34.04
N ASP A 843 42.58 7.67 34.33
CA ASP A 843 42.57 6.72 35.45
C ASP A 843 41.68 5.48 35.17
N ASN A 844 42.30 4.32 34.90
CA ASN A 844 41.65 3.06 34.51
C ASN A 844 40.81 2.38 35.62
N SER A 845 40.73 3.02 36.79
CA SER A 845 40.00 2.55 37.96
C SER A 845 38.70 3.30 38.22
N VAL A 846 38.53 4.49 37.60
CA VAL A 846 37.42 5.39 37.88
C VAL A 846 36.51 5.48 36.66
N CYS A 847 35.25 5.10 36.84
CA CYS A 847 34.19 5.46 35.90
C CYS A 847 33.91 6.96 36.03
N GLN A 848 34.32 7.74 35.05
CA GLN A 848 34.07 9.18 35.05
C GLN A 848 32.57 9.41 34.84
N SER A 849 31.85 9.77 35.89
CA SER A 849 30.47 10.22 35.76
C SER A 849 30.47 11.56 35.04
N LEU A 850 29.69 11.69 33.96
CA LEU A 850 29.56 12.95 33.22
C LEU A 850 28.92 14.06 34.08
N GLN A 851 28.39 13.71 35.26
CA GLN A 851 27.67 14.58 36.17
C GLN A 851 27.93 14.18 37.63
N ARG A 852 27.90 15.17 38.55
CA ARG A 852 27.83 14.90 39.99
C ARG A 852 26.51 14.16 40.29
N GLU A 853 26.56 13.09 41.09
CA GLU A 853 25.40 12.31 41.61
C GLU A 853 24.88 11.10 40.80
N ILE A 854 25.58 10.63 39.75
CA ILE A 854 25.24 9.34 39.10
C ILE A 854 26.27 8.27 39.50
N GLU A 855 25.84 7.28 40.27
CA GLU A 855 26.68 6.13 40.64
C GLU A 855 26.76 5.14 39.46
N THR A 856 27.97 4.87 38.98
CA THR A 856 28.24 3.87 37.94
C THR A 856 29.17 2.81 38.49
N VAL A 857 28.90 1.54 38.16
CA VAL A 857 29.68 0.40 38.62
C VAL A 857 30.54 -0.11 37.47
N LYS A 858 31.81 -0.40 37.77
CA LYS A 858 32.72 -1.03 36.83
C LYS A 858 32.42 -2.53 36.76
N ILE A 859 32.13 -3.03 35.55
CA ILE A 859 32.05 -4.46 35.26
C ILE A 859 32.97 -4.71 34.05
N GLY A 860 34.11 -5.36 34.27
CA GLY A 860 35.13 -5.54 33.22
C GLY A 860 35.82 -4.24 32.80
N GLU A 861 35.94 -3.99 31.50
CA GLU A 861 36.57 -2.78 30.90
C GLU A 861 35.57 -1.64 30.63
N SER A 862 34.31 -1.78 31.05
CA SER A 862 33.25 -0.83 30.76
C SER A 862 32.50 -0.39 32.02
N CYS A 863 31.92 0.80 31.96
CA CYS A 863 31.17 1.42 33.03
C CYS A 863 29.67 1.21 32.79
N TYR A 864 29.02 0.60 33.77
CA TYR A 864 27.59 0.27 33.72
C TYR A 864 26.82 1.08 34.76
N LEU A 865 25.59 1.43 34.39
CA LEU A 865 24.60 2.00 35.28
C LEU A 865 23.69 0.86 35.75
N LEU A 866 23.73 0.54 37.04
CA LEU A 866 22.83 -0.44 37.66
C LEU A 866 21.72 0.30 38.37
N TYR A 867 20.48 -0.02 38.01
CA TYR A 867 19.30 0.53 38.67
C TYR A 867 18.22 -0.52 38.80
N GLN A 868 17.38 -0.38 39.83
CA GLN A 868 16.28 -1.28 40.11
C GLN A 868 14.95 -0.58 39.85
N TYR A 869 14.12 -1.17 39.00
CA TYR A 869 12.74 -0.72 38.82
C TYR A 869 11.77 -1.57 39.65
N PRO A 870 10.89 -0.96 40.46
CA PRO A 870 9.75 -1.68 40.99
C PRO A 870 8.81 -2.08 39.84
N VAL A 871 8.12 -3.22 39.98
CA VAL A 871 7.19 -3.73 38.96
C VAL A 871 6.15 -2.67 38.57
N GLU A 872 5.77 -1.82 39.52
CA GLU A 872 4.87 -0.66 39.43
C GLU A 872 5.19 0.26 38.25
N VAL A 873 6.47 0.42 37.91
CA VAL A 873 6.94 1.28 36.80
C VAL A 873 6.43 0.78 35.44
N LEU A 874 6.21 -0.53 35.28
CA LEU A 874 5.61 -1.08 34.06
C LEU A 874 4.20 -0.52 33.82
N GLY A 875 3.52 0.01 34.85
CA GLY A 875 2.24 0.69 34.75
C GLY A 875 2.25 1.86 33.77
N VAL A 876 3.41 2.48 33.50
CA VAL A 876 3.57 3.55 32.49
C VAL A 876 3.02 3.15 31.12
N PHE A 877 3.08 1.87 30.73
CA PHE A 877 2.53 1.40 29.45
C PHE A 877 0.99 1.51 29.36
N MET A 878 0.28 1.73 30.47
CA MET A 878 -1.15 2.10 30.45
C MET A 878 -1.42 3.40 29.69
N VAL A 879 -0.40 4.22 29.43
CA VAL A 879 -0.50 5.40 28.55
C VAL A 879 -0.98 5.06 27.14
N ALA A 880 -0.82 3.80 26.69
CA ALA A 880 -1.39 3.33 25.43
C ALA A 880 -2.90 3.64 25.32
N ARG A 881 -3.64 3.65 26.45
CA ARG A 881 -5.07 3.98 26.54
C ARG A 881 -5.42 5.40 26.03
N LEU A 882 -4.45 6.31 25.87
CA LEU A 882 -4.65 7.64 25.29
C LEU A 882 -5.23 7.64 23.88
N TYR A 883 -5.11 6.53 23.11
CA TYR A 883 -5.74 6.45 21.79
C TYR A 883 -7.27 6.67 21.88
N LEU A 884 -7.90 6.40 23.02
CA LEU A 884 -9.32 6.65 23.29
C LEU A 884 -9.67 8.14 23.19
N LEU A 885 -8.73 9.06 23.44
CA LEU A 885 -8.94 10.50 23.31
C LEU A 885 -9.32 10.90 21.88
N SER A 886 -8.76 10.23 20.86
CA SER A 886 -9.14 10.46 19.47
C SER A 886 -10.63 10.15 19.23
N ARG A 887 -11.17 9.13 19.92
CA ARG A 887 -12.58 8.76 19.85
C ARG A 887 -13.44 9.72 20.66
N PHE A 888 -12.94 10.21 21.78
CA PHE A 888 -13.59 11.24 22.56
C PHE A 888 -13.82 12.50 21.71
N VAL A 889 -12.79 13.01 21.03
CA VAL A 889 -12.90 14.19 20.14
C VAL A 889 -13.97 13.99 19.06
N ARG A 890 -14.02 12.79 18.46
CA ARG A 890 -15.06 12.43 17.49
C ARG A 890 -16.46 12.43 18.11
N SER A 891 -16.63 11.75 19.24
CA SER A 891 -17.94 11.50 19.86
C SER A 891 -18.47 12.68 20.67
N SER A 892 -17.61 13.61 21.10
CA SER A 892 -18.01 14.88 21.72
C SER A 892 -18.51 15.88 20.67
N SER A 893 -18.02 15.79 19.44
CA SER A 893 -18.40 16.64 18.32
C SER A 893 -19.91 16.61 18.04
N ALA A 894 -20.51 17.80 17.87
CA ALA A 894 -21.88 17.95 17.37
C ALA A 894 -22.06 17.33 15.96
N LEU A 895 -20.96 17.13 15.24
CA LEU A 895 -20.97 16.54 13.90
C LEU A 895 -21.20 15.01 13.90
N HIS A 896 -21.19 14.36 15.07
CA HIS A 896 -21.39 12.91 15.18
C HIS A 896 -22.88 12.55 15.07
N SER A 897 -23.42 12.61 13.85
CA SER A 897 -24.84 12.37 13.54
C SER A 897 -25.03 11.46 12.33
N PRO A 898 -26.09 10.63 12.28
CA PRO A 898 -26.45 9.83 11.11
C PRO A 898 -26.61 10.68 9.84
N TRP A 899 -27.12 11.90 9.97
CA TRP A 899 -27.30 12.83 8.85
C TRP A 899 -25.95 13.24 8.23
N ILE A 900 -24.95 13.51 9.06
CA ILE A 900 -23.62 13.96 8.61
C ILE A 900 -22.85 12.79 7.98
N SER A 901 -23.06 11.57 8.49
CA SER A 901 -22.58 10.35 7.83
C SER A 901 -23.12 10.20 6.41
N LEU A 902 -24.41 10.51 6.19
CA LEU A 902 -25.02 10.49 4.86
C LEU A 902 -24.42 11.58 3.95
N VAL A 903 -24.38 12.83 4.41
CA VAL A 903 -23.81 13.96 3.63
C VAL A 903 -22.35 13.70 3.25
N GLY A 904 -21.56 13.14 4.18
CA GLY A 904 -20.20 12.71 3.88
C GLY A 904 -20.15 11.66 2.77
N SER A 905 -20.97 10.62 2.86
CA SER A 905 -20.99 9.53 1.87
C SER A 905 -21.31 10.00 0.45
N LEU A 906 -22.23 10.96 0.30
CA LEU A 906 -22.57 11.57 -0.99
C LEU A 906 -21.39 12.32 -1.62
N ASN A 907 -20.54 12.91 -0.78
CA ASN A 907 -19.33 13.63 -1.20
C ASN A 907 -18.07 12.73 -1.22
N GLY A 908 -18.23 11.42 -1.05
CA GLY A 908 -17.10 10.47 -1.01
C GLY A 908 -16.18 10.63 0.21
N VAL A 909 -16.67 11.26 1.28
CA VAL A 909 -15.94 11.50 2.54
C VAL A 909 -16.55 10.68 3.66
N ASP A 910 -15.74 9.86 4.34
CA ASP A 910 -16.17 9.19 5.57
C ASP A 910 -16.14 10.16 6.75
N ALA A 911 -17.26 10.86 6.94
CA ALA A 911 -17.44 11.85 8.01
C ALA A 911 -17.40 11.24 9.41
N MET A 912 -17.37 9.91 9.55
CA MET A 912 -17.29 9.22 10.84
C MET A 912 -15.86 9.00 11.33
N LYS A 913 -14.84 9.39 10.56
CA LYS A 913 -13.43 9.25 10.96
C LYS A 913 -13.01 10.32 11.98
N PRO A 914 -12.29 9.96 13.06
CA PRO A 914 -11.83 10.93 14.07
C PRO A 914 -11.09 12.14 13.50
N PHE A 915 -10.26 11.93 12.47
CA PHE A 915 -9.47 12.98 11.85
C PHE A 915 -10.32 14.08 11.19
N PHE A 916 -11.48 13.73 10.61
CA PHE A 916 -12.40 14.72 10.04
C PHE A 916 -12.96 15.65 11.13
N HIS A 917 -13.39 15.06 12.25
CA HIS A 917 -13.89 15.83 13.39
C HIS A 917 -12.82 16.72 14.01
N PHE A 918 -11.62 16.18 14.22
CA PHE A 918 -10.49 16.96 14.72
C PHE A 918 -10.22 18.17 13.84
N LYS A 919 -10.08 17.98 12.52
CA LYS A 919 -9.83 19.07 11.55
C LYS A 919 -10.91 20.15 11.61
N THR A 920 -12.18 19.76 11.68
CA THR A 920 -13.30 20.72 11.70
C THR A 920 -13.37 21.49 13.01
N ILE A 921 -13.21 20.83 14.16
CA ILE A 921 -13.22 21.53 15.46
C ILE A 921 -11.99 22.43 15.59
N PHE A 922 -10.82 21.99 15.12
CA PHE A 922 -9.60 22.79 15.14
C PHE A 922 -9.73 24.05 14.28
N LYS A 923 -10.39 23.97 13.13
CA LYS A 923 -10.65 25.15 12.29
C LYS A 923 -11.63 26.14 12.94
N LEU A 924 -12.60 25.67 13.72
CA LEU A 924 -13.60 26.50 14.37
C LEU A 924 -13.09 27.13 15.68
N HIS A 925 -12.43 26.33 16.52
CA HIS A 925 -11.96 26.73 17.85
C HIS A 925 -10.54 26.19 18.12
N PRO A 926 -9.51 26.74 17.45
CA PRO A 926 -8.16 26.20 17.50
C PRO A 926 -7.54 26.23 18.90
N LEU A 927 -7.70 27.33 19.64
CA LEU A 927 -7.14 27.49 20.99
C LEU A 927 -7.76 26.53 22.01
N ASN A 928 -9.06 26.24 21.88
CA ASN A 928 -9.78 25.33 22.79
C ASN A 928 -9.31 23.88 22.69
N ILE A 929 -8.66 23.49 21.58
CA ILE A 929 -8.03 22.17 21.44
C ILE A 929 -6.55 22.24 21.78
N LEU A 930 -5.86 23.27 21.30
CA LEU A 930 -4.41 23.34 21.40
C LEU A 930 -3.93 23.53 22.85
N LEU A 931 -4.56 24.42 23.63
CA LEU A 931 -4.14 24.68 25.01
C LEU A 931 -4.28 23.44 25.92
N PRO A 932 -5.43 22.73 25.94
CA PRO A 932 -5.53 21.49 26.72
C PRO A 932 -4.58 20.39 26.23
N LEU A 933 -4.32 20.32 24.92
CA LEU A 933 -3.42 19.33 24.35
C LEU A 933 -1.96 19.57 24.79
N ILE A 934 -1.49 20.82 24.77
CA ILE A 934 -0.16 21.20 25.27
C ILE A 934 -0.05 20.86 26.76
N ALA A 935 -1.04 21.24 27.56
CA ALA A 935 -1.04 20.98 28.99
C ALA A 935 -1.03 19.48 29.30
N LEU A 936 -1.87 18.69 28.62
CA LEU A 936 -1.95 17.25 28.78
C LEU A 936 -0.62 16.56 28.43
N ILE A 937 -0.04 16.87 27.26
CA ILE A 937 1.22 16.25 26.81
C ILE A 937 2.37 16.63 27.75
N THR A 938 2.43 17.90 28.18
CA THR A 938 3.48 18.38 29.07
C THR A 938 3.41 17.70 30.43
N LEU A 939 2.24 17.72 31.09
CA LEU A 939 2.09 17.15 32.43
C LEU A 939 2.26 15.62 32.42
N LEU A 940 1.71 14.95 31.41
CA LEU A 940 1.81 13.50 31.33
C LEU A 940 3.22 13.02 31.00
N THR A 941 3.91 13.68 30.06
CA THR A 941 5.31 13.34 29.74
C THR A 941 6.21 13.62 30.95
N ALA A 942 6.01 14.73 31.65
CA ALA A 942 6.74 15.04 32.87
C ALA A 942 6.52 13.99 33.97
N ALA A 943 5.27 13.55 34.19
CA ALA A 943 4.95 12.51 35.16
C ALA A 943 5.60 11.15 34.80
N ILE A 944 5.59 10.78 33.52
CA ILE A 944 6.21 9.52 33.06
C ILE A 944 7.73 9.57 33.18
N VAL A 945 8.37 10.65 32.72
CA VAL A 945 9.82 10.81 32.80
C VAL A 945 10.29 10.79 34.25
N ARG A 946 9.52 11.41 35.15
CA ARG A 946 9.77 11.35 36.59
C ARG A 946 9.78 9.92 37.10
N VAL A 947 8.73 9.12 36.85
CA VAL A 947 8.64 7.71 37.28
C VAL A 947 9.81 6.88 36.74
N LEU A 948 10.30 7.17 35.54
CA LEU A 948 11.37 6.41 34.90
C LEU A 948 12.78 6.84 35.36
N GLU A 949 13.01 8.12 35.63
CA GLU A 949 14.34 8.67 35.93
C GLU A 949 14.62 8.81 37.43
N ARG A 950 13.59 8.82 38.27
CA ARG A 950 13.72 8.99 39.73
C ARG A 950 14.59 7.93 40.43
N PRO A 951 14.58 6.62 40.05
CA PRO A 951 15.47 5.62 40.66
C PRO A 951 16.96 5.87 40.42
N VAL A 952 17.28 6.70 39.43
CA VAL A 952 18.66 6.91 38.97
C VAL A 952 19.15 8.32 39.29
N GLN A 953 18.26 9.31 39.21
CA GLN A 953 18.60 10.72 39.30
C GLN A 953 17.73 11.45 40.33
N ALA A 954 18.34 11.87 41.45
CA ALA A 954 17.68 12.68 42.48
C ALA A 954 17.14 14.02 41.94
N ALA A 955 17.71 14.52 40.84
CA ALA A 955 17.24 15.72 40.16
C ALA A 955 15.76 15.64 39.75
N PHE A 956 15.25 14.45 39.39
CA PHE A 956 13.87 14.24 38.97
C PHE A 956 12.90 14.03 40.15
N ASP A 957 13.37 14.08 41.40
CA ASP A 957 12.52 14.02 42.61
C ASP A 957 11.67 15.29 42.81
N SER A 958 11.98 16.39 42.10
CA SER A 958 11.06 17.53 41.96
C SER A 958 10.19 17.42 40.69
N TYR A 959 8.87 17.42 40.87
CA TYR A 959 7.93 17.38 39.73
C TYR A 959 8.12 18.59 38.80
N TRP A 960 8.40 19.77 39.38
CA TRP A 960 8.61 20.99 38.61
C TRP A 960 9.87 20.97 37.74
N LYS A 961 10.93 20.25 38.16
CA LYS A 961 12.12 20.03 37.30
C LYS A 961 11.79 19.15 36.11
N SER A 962 10.96 18.12 36.30
CA SER A 962 10.46 17.25 35.22
C SER A 962 9.57 18.01 34.22
N VAL A 963 8.72 18.91 34.73
CA VAL A 963 7.90 19.82 33.90
C VAL A 963 8.78 20.79 33.12
N TRP A 964 9.77 21.41 33.78
CA TRP A 964 10.71 22.32 33.13
C TRP A 964 11.49 21.63 31.99
N PHE A 965 12.07 20.46 32.26
CA PHE A 965 12.70 19.61 31.26
C PHE A 965 11.78 19.31 30.07
N THR A 966 10.51 18.97 30.35
CA THR A 966 9.54 18.63 29.31
C THR A 966 9.22 19.86 28.44
N ILE A 967 9.06 21.05 29.03
CA ILE A 967 8.77 22.29 28.30
C ILE A 967 9.94 22.69 27.38
N THR A 968 11.18 22.60 27.86
CA THR A 968 12.38 22.91 27.05
C THR A 968 12.57 21.88 25.92
N THR A 969 12.21 20.63 26.16
CA THR A 969 12.25 19.57 25.13
C THR A 969 11.12 19.73 24.10
N LEU A 970 9.90 20.06 24.54
CA LEU A 970 8.72 20.26 23.68
C LEU A 970 8.91 21.46 22.73
N SER A 971 9.61 22.50 23.18
CA SER A 971 9.95 23.66 22.35
C SER A 971 11.13 23.41 21.41
N GLY A 972 11.83 22.27 21.52
CA GLY A 972 13.00 21.94 20.72
C GLY A 972 14.26 22.74 21.09
N THR A 973 14.28 23.39 22.26
CA THR A 973 15.45 24.13 22.75
C THR A 973 16.47 23.22 23.42
N GLY A 974 16.03 22.36 24.35
CA GLY A 974 16.88 21.36 25.00
C GLY A 974 18.12 21.93 25.69
N LEU A 975 17.92 22.73 26.75
CA LEU A 975 19.00 23.43 27.48
C LEU A 975 20.10 22.52 28.04
N GLY A 976 19.81 21.23 28.25
CA GLY A 976 20.78 20.24 28.73
C GLY A 976 21.08 20.33 30.23
N ASP A 977 20.32 21.14 30.98
CA ASP A 977 20.38 21.26 32.43
C ASP A 977 19.82 20.02 33.15
N TYR A 978 18.81 19.38 32.57
CA TYR A 978 18.28 18.08 32.97
C TYR A 978 18.05 17.21 31.73
N PHE A 979 18.35 15.91 31.82
CA PHE A 979 18.12 14.97 30.72
C PHE A 979 17.94 13.52 31.23
N PRO A 980 17.17 12.68 30.52
CA PRO A 980 16.98 11.28 30.88
C PRO A 980 18.20 10.43 30.53
N VAL A 981 18.62 9.55 31.45
CA VAL A 981 19.73 8.61 31.23
C VAL A 981 19.25 7.19 30.99
N THR A 982 18.07 6.81 31.48
CA THR A 982 17.51 5.48 31.30
C THR A 982 17.01 5.29 29.87
N TYR A 983 17.08 4.07 29.34
CA TYR A 983 16.57 3.80 27.98
C TYR A 983 15.08 4.11 27.84
N LEU A 984 14.27 3.78 28.86
CA LEU A 984 12.84 4.06 28.85
C LEU A 984 12.56 5.56 28.97
N GLY A 985 13.24 6.27 29.86
CA GLY A 985 13.09 7.73 29.99
C GLY A 985 13.48 8.47 28.71
N ARG A 986 14.55 8.02 28.02
CA ARG A 986 14.92 8.53 26.68
C ARG A 986 13.85 8.25 25.64
N ALA A 987 13.33 7.02 25.57
CA ALA A 987 12.29 6.66 24.61
C ALA A 987 11.02 7.50 24.79
N PHE A 988 10.53 7.62 26.03
CA PHE A 988 9.34 8.42 26.32
C PHE A 988 9.57 9.93 26.16
N SER A 989 10.78 10.43 26.39
CA SER A 989 11.13 11.85 26.13
C SER A 989 11.21 12.16 24.64
N VAL A 990 11.72 11.24 23.83
CA VAL A 990 11.74 11.39 22.36
C VAL A 990 10.32 11.39 21.80
N VAL A 991 9.47 10.46 22.25
CA VAL A 991 8.08 10.37 21.76
C VAL A 991 7.20 11.51 22.29
N GLY A 992 7.19 11.72 23.61
CA GLY A 992 6.32 12.69 24.28
C GLY A 992 6.81 14.13 24.25
N GLY A 993 8.12 14.34 24.37
CA GLY A 993 8.75 15.67 24.33
C GLY A 993 9.05 16.11 22.90
N MET A 994 9.93 15.40 22.18
CA MET A 994 10.43 15.88 20.89
C MET A 994 9.40 15.73 19.75
N PHE A 995 8.86 14.53 19.51
CA PHE A 995 7.95 14.29 18.38
C PHE A 995 6.63 15.06 18.52
N CYS A 996 5.99 14.99 19.68
CA CYS A 996 4.79 15.78 19.96
C CYS A 996 5.08 17.29 19.96
N GLY A 997 6.25 17.71 20.43
CA GLY A 997 6.68 19.11 20.42
C GLY A 997 6.77 19.70 19.03
N VAL A 998 7.46 19.03 18.11
CA VAL A 998 7.54 19.43 16.69
C VAL A 998 6.15 19.53 16.08
N LEU A 999 5.25 18.59 16.39
CA LEU A 999 3.88 18.62 15.89
C LEU A 999 3.08 19.81 16.42
N ILE A 1000 3.22 20.14 17.71
CA ILE A 1000 2.57 21.30 18.34
C ILE A 1000 3.10 22.61 17.74
N VAL A 1001 4.42 22.75 17.59
CA VAL A 1001 5.04 23.93 16.97
C VAL A 1001 4.53 24.12 15.55
N ALA A 1002 4.44 23.05 14.75
CA ALA A 1002 3.87 23.11 13.41
C ALA A 1002 2.40 23.53 13.40
N LEU A 1003 1.59 23.06 14.37
CA LEU A 1003 0.20 23.47 14.51
C LEU A 1003 0.08 24.96 14.90
N VAL A 1004 0.88 25.43 15.86
CA VAL A 1004 0.94 26.85 16.27
C VAL A 1004 1.33 27.72 15.08
N GLN A 1005 2.36 27.33 14.33
CA GLN A 1005 2.81 28.05 13.13
C GLN A 1005 1.69 28.16 12.09
N SER A 1006 0.97 27.07 11.82
CA SER A 1006 -0.17 27.08 10.89
C SER A 1006 -1.30 27.99 11.37
N LEU A 1007 -1.54 28.08 12.68
CA LEU A 1007 -2.55 28.99 13.24
C LEU A 1007 -2.13 30.45 13.10
N PHE A 1008 -0.87 30.75 13.38
CA PHE A 1008 -0.33 32.10 13.25
C PHE A 1008 -0.50 32.63 11.83
N PHE A 1009 -0.16 31.84 10.81
CA PHE A 1009 -0.38 32.25 9.41
C PHE A 1009 -1.86 32.45 9.07
N ASN A 1010 -2.74 31.57 9.55
CA ASN A 1010 -4.18 31.72 9.32
C ASN A 1010 -4.79 32.94 10.03
N PHE A 1011 -4.20 33.41 11.14
CA PHE A 1011 -4.61 34.67 11.80
C PHE A 1011 -4.05 35.92 11.10
N LEU A 1012 -2.94 35.79 10.37
CA LEU A 1012 -2.38 36.87 9.56
C LEU A 1012 -3.04 37.00 8.18
N ASP A 1013 -3.76 35.97 7.73
CA ASP A 1013 -4.51 36.01 6.48
C ASP A 1013 -5.66 37.03 6.58
N LEU A 1014 -5.74 37.89 5.56
CA LEU A 1014 -6.79 38.90 5.44
C LEU A 1014 -8.15 38.21 5.24
N SER A 1015 -9.17 38.68 5.96
CA SER A 1015 -10.55 38.26 5.68
C SER A 1015 -10.96 38.66 4.24
N PRO A 1016 -11.99 38.01 3.67
CA PRO A 1016 -12.49 38.39 2.34
C PRO A 1016 -12.89 39.87 2.26
N SER A 1017 -13.44 40.43 3.33
CA SER A 1017 -13.82 41.84 3.43
C SER A 1017 -12.61 42.77 3.49
N GLU A 1018 -11.59 42.44 4.29
CA GLU A 1018 -10.34 43.22 4.35
C GLU A 1018 -9.57 43.16 3.04
N THR A 1019 -9.61 42.00 2.35
CA THR A 1019 -9.04 41.84 1.01
C THR A 1019 -9.74 42.74 -0.01
N LYS A 1020 -11.08 42.85 0.05
CA LYS A 1020 -11.85 43.82 -0.76
C LYS A 1020 -11.43 45.26 -0.48
N VAL A 1021 -11.26 45.65 0.80
CA VAL A 1021 -10.82 47.00 1.18
C VAL A 1021 -9.40 47.28 0.68
N LYS A 1022 -8.47 46.35 0.88
CA LYS A 1022 -7.08 46.45 0.37
C LYS A 1022 -7.06 46.64 -1.14
N TYR A 1023 -7.86 45.88 -1.89
CA TYR A 1023 -7.99 46.01 -3.34
C TYR A 1023 -8.45 47.42 -3.75
N LEU A 1024 -9.47 47.98 -3.06
CA LEU A 1024 -9.95 49.34 -3.35
C LEU A 1024 -8.87 50.41 -3.11
N ILE A 1025 -8.08 50.27 -2.04
CA ILE A 1025 -6.96 51.19 -1.74
C ILE A 1025 -5.88 51.10 -2.83
N GLU A 1026 -5.49 49.87 -3.21
CA GLU A 1026 -4.50 49.64 -4.28
C GLU A 1026 -4.99 50.18 -5.62
N LEU A 1027 -6.28 50.03 -5.93
CA LEU A 1027 -6.89 50.57 -7.14
C LEU A 1027 -6.84 52.10 -7.17
N GLU A 1028 -7.15 52.75 -6.04
CA GLU A 1028 -7.08 54.22 -5.95
C GLU A 1028 -5.64 54.73 -6.10
N TRP A 1029 -4.67 54.08 -5.46
CA TRP A 1029 -3.25 54.41 -5.62
C TRP A 1029 -2.77 54.21 -7.05
N TRP A 1030 -3.17 53.11 -7.67
CA TRP A 1030 -2.88 52.83 -9.06
C TRP A 1030 -3.47 53.88 -10.01
N GLU A 1031 -4.71 54.31 -9.79
CA GLU A 1031 -5.34 55.37 -10.58
C GLU A 1031 -4.59 56.70 -10.44
N LYS A 1032 -4.24 57.10 -9.21
CA LYS A 1032 -3.46 58.33 -8.95
C LYS A 1032 -2.11 58.27 -9.65
N ALA A 1033 -1.38 57.16 -9.50
CA ALA A 1033 -0.09 56.95 -10.15
C ALA A 1033 -0.20 57.00 -11.68
N THR A 1034 -1.24 56.38 -12.24
CA THR A 1034 -1.50 56.35 -13.69
C THR A 1034 -1.82 57.75 -14.22
N ARG A 1035 -2.67 58.53 -13.54
CA ARG A 1035 -2.98 59.92 -13.93
C ARG A 1035 -1.73 60.81 -13.87
N GLN A 1036 -0.95 60.72 -12.79
CA GLN A 1036 0.29 61.50 -12.63
C GLN A 1036 1.34 61.13 -13.68
N ASN A 1037 1.54 59.82 -13.94
CA ASN A 1037 2.48 59.37 -14.94
C ASN A 1037 2.03 59.77 -16.35
N SER A 1038 0.73 59.73 -16.65
CA SER A 1038 0.18 60.19 -17.92
C SER A 1038 0.41 61.69 -18.13
N ALA A 1039 0.18 62.51 -17.11
CA ALA A 1039 0.48 63.94 -17.16
C ALA A 1039 1.98 64.22 -17.39
N LYS A 1040 2.86 63.52 -16.66
CA LYS A 1040 4.33 63.64 -16.83
C LYS A 1040 4.79 63.14 -18.21
N LEU A 1041 4.17 62.09 -18.73
CA LEU A 1041 4.46 61.53 -20.05
C LEU A 1041 4.08 62.52 -21.15
N LEU A 1042 2.90 63.13 -21.06
CA LEU A 1042 2.46 64.19 -21.98
C LEU A 1042 3.38 65.41 -21.91
N GLN A 1043 3.77 65.85 -20.71
CA GLN A 1043 4.72 66.95 -20.53
C GLN A 1043 6.10 66.63 -21.13
N ALA A 1044 6.62 65.42 -20.92
CA ALA A 1044 7.89 64.98 -21.47
C ALA A 1044 7.82 64.85 -23.01
N ALA A 1045 6.72 64.30 -23.54
CA ALA A 1045 6.50 64.18 -24.99
C ALA A 1045 6.36 65.55 -25.66
N TRP A 1046 5.65 66.49 -25.01
CA TRP A 1046 5.49 67.86 -25.47
C TRP A 1046 6.82 68.62 -25.47
N ARG A 1047 7.59 68.54 -24.39
CA ARG A 1047 8.93 69.16 -24.32
C ARG A 1047 9.88 68.60 -25.37
N ALA A 1048 9.92 67.27 -25.54
CA ALA A 1048 10.69 66.63 -26.58
C ALA A 1048 10.22 67.02 -28.00
N GLY A 1049 8.93 67.28 -28.19
CA GLY A 1049 8.34 67.72 -29.47
C GLY A 1049 8.61 69.18 -29.82
N ILE A 1050 8.55 70.10 -28.85
CA ILE A 1050 8.88 71.52 -29.03
C ILE A 1050 10.38 71.74 -29.24
N LEU A 1051 11.23 70.98 -28.55
CA LEU A 1051 12.70 71.05 -28.66
C LEU A 1051 13.26 70.40 -29.93
N ARG A 1052 12.44 70.12 -30.96
CA ARG A 1052 12.88 69.62 -32.28
C ARG A 1052 13.93 70.48 -33.00
N ARG A 1053 14.36 71.61 -32.42
CA ARG A 1053 15.49 72.44 -32.88
C ARG A 1053 16.83 72.18 -32.15
N GLY A 1054 16.91 71.28 -31.15
CA GLY A 1054 18.17 70.90 -30.50
C GLY A 1054 18.12 69.51 -29.86
N TYR A 1055 19.05 68.63 -30.24
CA TYR A 1055 19.14 67.24 -29.77
C TYR A 1055 19.70 67.16 -28.33
N ASP A 1056 18.85 67.27 -27.30
CA ASP A 1056 19.25 66.95 -25.93
C ASP A 1056 18.90 65.49 -25.56
N LEU A 1057 19.93 64.65 -25.41
CA LEU A 1057 19.81 63.23 -25.05
C LEU A 1057 19.12 63.02 -23.69
N GLY A 1058 19.17 64.01 -22.79
CA GLY A 1058 18.57 63.91 -21.45
C GLY A 1058 17.04 63.80 -21.48
N ASP A 1059 16.39 64.59 -22.33
CA ASP A 1059 14.92 64.63 -22.43
C ASP A 1059 14.35 63.39 -23.12
N GLN A 1060 15.08 62.82 -24.09
CA GLN A 1060 14.69 61.54 -24.70
C GLN A 1060 14.77 60.38 -23.70
N ARG A 1061 15.82 60.30 -22.88
CA ARG A 1061 15.93 59.30 -21.81
C ARG A 1061 14.78 59.42 -20.81
N ARG A 1062 14.39 60.66 -20.48
CA ARG A 1062 13.26 60.94 -19.59
C ARG A 1062 11.92 60.52 -20.19
N LEU A 1063 11.71 60.74 -21.48
CA LEU A 1063 10.53 60.25 -22.20
C LEU A 1063 10.43 58.72 -22.16
N PHE A 1064 11.52 58.02 -22.50
CA PHE A 1064 11.57 56.55 -22.46
C PHE A 1064 11.37 56.00 -21.05
N SER A 1065 11.89 56.65 -20.00
CA SER A 1065 11.63 56.24 -18.62
C SER A 1065 10.17 56.36 -18.24
N MET A 1066 9.48 57.44 -18.66
CA MET A 1066 8.05 57.65 -18.40
C MET A 1066 7.17 56.66 -19.21
N MET A 1067 7.56 56.32 -20.44
CA MET A 1067 6.88 55.29 -21.24
C MET A 1067 7.03 53.90 -20.60
N ARG A 1068 8.22 53.58 -20.07
CA ARG A 1068 8.45 52.33 -19.34
C ARG A 1068 7.63 52.27 -18.05
N ALA A 1069 7.55 53.38 -17.31
CA ALA A 1069 6.71 53.49 -16.12
C ALA A 1069 5.21 53.33 -16.48
N ALA A 1070 4.75 53.92 -17.58
CA ALA A 1070 3.37 53.75 -18.07
C ALA A 1070 3.05 52.29 -18.40
N ARG A 1071 3.99 51.61 -19.09
CA ARG A 1071 3.87 50.19 -19.39
C ARG A 1071 3.82 49.35 -18.11
N SER A 1072 4.69 49.64 -17.14
CA SER A 1072 4.69 48.92 -15.86
C SER A 1072 3.38 49.10 -15.10
N LEU A 1073 2.84 50.31 -15.03
CA LEU A 1073 1.55 50.57 -14.39
C LEU A 1073 0.41 49.84 -15.10
N ARG A 1074 0.40 49.79 -16.44
CA ARG A 1074 -0.60 49.05 -17.21
C ARG A 1074 -0.57 47.54 -16.92
N MET A 1075 0.62 46.95 -16.78
CA MET A 1075 0.76 45.51 -16.48
C MET A 1075 0.41 45.18 -15.03
N ASN A 1076 0.65 46.11 -14.10
CA ASN A 1076 0.43 45.92 -12.67
C ASN A 1076 -0.91 46.51 -12.20
N LYS A 1077 -1.95 46.47 -13.05
CA LYS A 1077 -3.29 46.89 -12.61
C LYS A 1077 -3.78 45.93 -11.52
N PRO A 1078 -4.23 46.41 -10.36
CA PRO A 1078 -4.78 45.54 -9.33
C PRO A 1078 -5.98 44.76 -9.87
N THR A 1079 -6.05 43.47 -9.57
CA THR A 1079 -7.16 42.58 -9.94
C THR A 1079 -7.65 41.86 -8.69
N ILE A 1080 -8.96 41.76 -8.51
CA ILE A 1080 -9.57 40.97 -7.44
C ILE A 1080 -10.06 39.63 -8.00
N GLU A 1081 -9.67 38.52 -7.37
CA GLU A 1081 -10.35 37.25 -7.60
C GLU A 1081 -11.68 37.30 -6.83
N LEU A 1082 -12.78 37.49 -7.57
CA LEU A 1082 -14.13 37.44 -6.99
C LEU A 1082 -14.39 36.05 -6.41
N SER A 1083 -14.97 35.99 -5.21
CA SER A 1083 -15.47 34.74 -4.61
C SER A 1083 -16.42 34.05 -5.59
N VAL A 1084 -16.45 32.72 -5.62
CA VAL A 1084 -17.41 31.96 -6.43
C VAL A 1084 -18.84 32.41 -6.14
N GLU A 1085 -19.13 32.80 -4.90
CA GLU A 1085 -20.44 33.34 -4.50
C GLU A 1085 -20.74 34.69 -5.16
N ASP A 1086 -19.75 35.58 -5.26
CA ASP A 1086 -19.91 36.88 -5.95
C ASP A 1086 -20.04 36.67 -7.47
N GLN A 1087 -19.29 35.72 -8.05
CA GLN A 1087 -19.41 35.34 -9.46
C GLN A 1087 -20.76 34.69 -9.77
N VAL A 1088 -21.25 33.85 -8.86
CA VAL A 1088 -22.58 33.24 -8.95
C VAL A 1088 -23.65 34.29 -8.77
N ALA A 1089 -23.50 35.26 -7.87
CA ALA A 1089 -24.45 36.36 -7.71
C ALA A 1089 -24.50 37.28 -8.93
N GLU A 1090 -23.34 37.58 -9.56
CA GLU A 1090 -23.29 38.33 -10.81
C GLU A 1090 -23.90 37.54 -11.97
N MET A 1091 -23.64 36.23 -12.03
CA MET A 1091 -24.24 35.34 -13.01
C MET A 1091 -25.75 35.18 -12.77
N GLU A 1092 -26.21 35.10 -11.53
CA GLU A 1092 -27.61 35.02 -11.13
C GLU A 1092 -28.34 36.31 -11.48
N ALA A 1093 -27.76 37.47 -11.21
CA ALA A 1093 -28.30 38.76 -11.63
C ALA A 1093 -28.40 38.86 -13.17
N THR A 1094 -27.39 38.36 -13.89
CA THR A 1094 -27.40 38.32 -15.36
C THR A 1094 -28.48 37.37 -15.89
N ILE A 1095 -28.65 36.20 -15.28
CA ILE A 1095 -29.68 35.23 -15.64
C ILE A 1095 -31.08 35.78 -15.34
N LEU A 1096 -31.28 36.39 -14.17
CA LEU A 1096 -32.55 37.00 -13.78
C LEU A 1096 -32.98 38.10 -14.77
N ALA A 1097 -32.05 38.97 -15.15
CA ALA A 1097 -32.32 40.02 -16.14
C ALA A 1097 -32.73 39.44 -17.51
N GLU A 1098 -32.12 38.33 -17.95
CA GLU A 1098 -32.47 37.70 -19.21
C GLU A 1098 -33.79 36.91 -19.13
N VAL A 1099 -34.10 36.33 -17.96
CA VAL A 1099 -35.40 35.69 -17.69
C VAL A 1099 -36.54 36.72 -17.72
N GLU A 1100 -36.37 37.87 -17.06
CA GLU A 1100 -37.35 38.97 -17.13
C GLU A 1100 -37.57 39.44 -18.58
N ARG A 1101 -36.49 39.51 -19.37
CA ARG A 1101 -36.56 39.86 -20.79
C ARG A 1101 -37.34 38.83 -21.62
N MET A 1102 -37.14 37.53 -21.36
CA MET A 1102 -37.88 36.45 -22.01
C MET A 1102 -39.36 36.44 -21.60
N GLU A 1103 -39.68 36.72 -20.34
CA GLU A 1103 -41.06 36.83 -19.88
C GLU A 1103 -41.78 38.00 -20.57
N ALA A 1104 -41.12 39.15 -20.69
CA ALA A 1104 -41.66 40.30 -21.42
C ALA A 1104 -41.94 39.96 -22.90
N GLN A 1105 -41.02 39.28 -23.58
CA GLN A 1105 -41.23 38.81 -24.96
C GLN A 1105 -42.38 37.81 -25.10
N LYS A 1106 -42.50 36.86 -24.15
CA LYS A 1106 -43.60 35.89 -24.14
C LYS A 1106 -44.95 36.58 -24.00
N LEU A 1107 -45.04 37.60 -23.15
CA LEU A 1107 -46.25 38.37 -22.91
C LEU A 1107 -46.67 39.17 -24.17
N GLU A 1108 -45.69 39.74 -24.89
CA GLU A 1108 -45.91 40.41 -26.17
C GLU A 1108 -46.43 39.44 -27.26
N ILE A 1109 -45.85 38.23 -27.34
CA ILE A 1109 -46.30 37.20 -28.29
C ILE A 1109 -47.73 36.74 -27.97
N LEU A 1110 -48.05 36.52 -26.70
CA LEU A 1110 -49.40 36.14 -26.26
C LEU A 1110 -50.43 37.22 -26.61
N GLN A 1111 -50.11 38.51 -26.43
CA GLN A 1111 -50.97 39.60 -26.88
C GLN A 1111 -51.19 39.59 -28.39
N ARG A 1112 -50.15 39.36 -29.20
CA ARG A 1112 -50.30 39.24 -30.66
C ARG A 1112 -51.18 38.07 -31.07
N ILE A 1113 -51.08 36.93 -30.39
CA ILE A 1113 -51.94 35.76 -30.63
C ILE A 1113 -53.40 36.08 -30.26
N GLN A 1114 -53.63 36.74 -29.12
CA GLN A 1114 -54.97 37.14 -28.68
C GLN A 1114 -55.65 38.07 -29.71
N VAL A 1115 -54.91 39.06 -30.22
CA VAL A 1115 -55.39 40.00 -31.26
C VAL A 1115 -55.69 39.27 -32.56
N LYS A 1116 -54.86 38.31 -32.98
CA LYS A 1116 -55.14 37.51 -34.18
C LYS A 1116 -56.34 36.57 -33.98
N ALA A 1117 -56.52 36.02 -32.78
CA ALA A 1117 -57.66 35.16 -32.46
C ALA A 1117 -58.98 35.94 -32.51
N THR A 1118 -59.02 37.18 -32.01
CA THR A 1118 -60.22 38.04 -32.11
C THR A 1118 -60.50 38.48 -33.56
N GLN A 1119 -59.46 38.75 -34.35
CA GLN A 1119 -59.60 38.99 -35.79
C GLN A 1119 -60.14 37.76 -36.54
N PHE A 1120 -59.68 36.56 -36.20
CA PHE A 1120 -60.20 35.33 -36.79
C PHE A 1120 -61.66 35.07 -36.38
N ALA A 1121 -62.02 35.34 -35.13
CA ALA A 1121 -63.39 35.19 -34.64
C ALA A 1121 -64.35 36.14 -35.38
N THR A 1122 -63.96 37.39 -35.57
CA THR A 1122 -64.74 38.38 -36.34
C THR A 1122 -64.84 37.99 -37.82
N LEU A 1123 -63.74 37.54 -38.44
CA LEU A 1123 -63.77 37.05 -39.83
C LEU A 1123 -64.69 35.84 -40.01
N LYS A 1124 -64.65 34.88 -39.07
CA LYS A 1124 -65.53 33.72 -39.05
C LYS A 1124 -66.99 34.14 -38.94
N GLN A 1125 -67.31 35.08 -38.04
CA GLN A 1125 -68.67 35.59 -37.87
C GLN A 1125 -69.18 36.29 -39.14
N THR A 1126 -68.29 36.99 -39.86
CA THR A 1126 -68.60 37.64 -41.14
C THR A 1126 -68.85 36.61 -42.25
N LEU A 1127 -68.05 35.54 -42.29
CA LEU A 1127 -68.23 34.43 -43.25
C LEU A 1127 -69.51 33.63 -42.99
N GLU A 1128 -69.84 33.36 -41.73
CA GLU A 1128 -71.11 32.71 -41.35
C GLU A 1128 -72.33 33.57 -41.69
N LEU A 1129 -72.19 34.90 -41.61
CA LEU A 1129 -73.25 35.83 -42.03
C LEU A 1129 -73.45 35.78 -43.54
N ASN A 1130 -72.35 35.77 -44.32
CA ASN A 1130 -72.39 35.72 -45.78
C ASN A 1130 -72.89 34.38 -46.34
N GLN A 1131 -72.66 33.26 -45.64
CA GLN A 1131 -73.24 31.97 -46.00
C GLN A 1131 -74.74 31.85 -45.72
N ARG A 1132 -75.30 32.71 -44.85
CA ARG A 1132 -76.75 32.76 -44.59
C ARG A 1132 -77.50 33.68 -45.55
N THR A 1133 -76.78 34.54 -46.28
CA THR A 1133 -77.35 35.48 -47.26
C THR A 1133 -77.18 35.04 -48.72
N SER A 1134 -76.43 33.96 -48.97
CA SER A 1134 -76.42 33.18 -50.22
C SER A 1134 -77.37 31.99 -50.12
#